data_AF-A0A385TPD7-F1
#
_entry.id   AF-A0A385TPD7-F1
#
_cell.length_a   1.000
_cell.length_b   1.000
_cell.length_c   1.000
_cell.angle_alpha   90.00
_cell.angle_beta   90.00
_cell.angle_gamma   90.00
#
_symmetry.space_group_name_H-M   'P 1'
#
loop_
_entity.id
_entity.type
_entity.pdbx_description
1 polymer ?
#
loop_
_entity_poly.entity_id
_entity_poly.type
_entity_poly.pdbx_seq_one_letter_code
_entity_poly.pdbx_strand_id
1 'polypeptide(L)'
;MSPSFFKKLICMVSIFSFVCNWVTVSPSTALASGTTYYVDSTGGDDGNNGTSQDSAWRSLDKVNATTFAPGDKILFKAGESWNGRLWPKGSGSSGNPIIIDMYGSGSKPLIAGITSELEAVFLKNQEYWEINNLEVTNSSPLPFDRDWENPRGQRRGVYILNEEAGLLNHIYIKNMNIHDVDGSYTTRSGGIIFDSVGSTTPSAFNDILIDGNILTDVDAYGIFIGSNCILRYGMGDLWPWVPKPYGPWTPSTQVKISNNTVIRAATGGIAWNVTDGAVVERNTVQQATYLATNASIWWAYADNNLVQFNESFASVNGAEDGHGFDVDAGNINSLVQYNYSHDNAGGFMLFVNDTYYTINTIVRYNISQNDRKSIFRYSGSIDNVYNYNNTIYVGKSSGNPVMSDYFTKASGAPRNIYNYNNAYYSVGDKGWDLTGQTFDYNAYYGGNTLVQADAHKITDDPRFVDPGSGGNGMDTVHGYQLQANSPLIGAGIRVSDNGGRDYFGNPTYNGAPDIGAHEYEGSVPPAGNMPDPIVIVPKRPASTPVDNLATQAAASTTFESSSSGPIEHIIDNEYDTSWENVTTASFPNDITLDFGEQTLMANQLKLNTRYGQEWGITKFDLEYSNGSGWIPLRTNINLTWDLNTGANEIKSVEFPLTRFSKIRLKVHDGANQSGRIALNELELYNNAELSKDMVTTTFATGAGTITNIIDNNLNSAWGSTGDITFPGDITLDYGNHSVPVNKVTLVTFFGIGQGITNFDVEYFDGSRWMTALSGASVEWKFNDSTKERQSVSFPTVNAYKLRLKVNDGNRAWGNIALNELIVEHTSDNVPVTGITMDKPELVFNSSSGRSVELQATVLPDHATNKKLTWSTNLEQVATVDEHGIVTAVGEGRAVITATTDDGDFQASSHVTVDWTAPEITINQVVTSELNTGVFQPDFEMADTMSGVDQSKTEVMLDGKVITDLRDIPLYKLELGTHTFTVKAMDAAGNTSTQSVDFQVKTSFASLEELVQRFAGEGAINNQGIANSLLKKLQKQNLSSFISEVHAQKGKHISTEIAEYLIRDAAILQE
;
A
#
# COMPACT_ATOMS: atom_id res chain seq x y z
N MET A 1 27.94 54.13 -44.24
CA MET A 1 28.58 52.87 -44.69
C MET A 1 27.58 51.74 -44.45
N SER A 2 27.59 50.69 -45.27
CA SER A 2 26.81 49.46 -45.07
C SER A 2 27.61 48.47 -44.19
N PRO A 3 27.13 47.24 -43.92
CA PRO A 3 25.78 46.65 -44.11
C PRO A 3 25.18 46.19 -42.75
N SER A 4 23.98 45.59 -42.63
CA SER A 4 23.18 44.89 -43.63
C SER A 4 21.66 45.21 -43.64
N PHE A 5 20.80 44.23 -43.32
CA PHE A 5 19.50 43.99 -43.95
C PHE A 5 18.43 43.65 -42.90
N PHE A 6 17.17 44.09 -42.94
CA PHE A 6 16.34 44.81 -43.93
C PHE A 6 15.80 43.99 -45.14
N LYS A 7 14.45 44.01 -45.25
CA LYS A 7 13.57 43.81 -46.45
C LYS A 7 13.04 42.38 -46.68
N LYS A 8 11.79 42.14 -47.14
CA LYS A 8 10.54 42.94 -47.37
C LYS A 8 9.41 41.99 -47.84
N LEU A 9 8.18 42.51 -48.06
CA LEU A 9 7.02 41.92 -48.79
C LEU A 9 6.30 40.76 -48.05
N ILE A 10 4.96 40.69 -47.83
CA ILE A 10 3.71 41.04 -48.55
C ILE A 10 3.03 39.81 -49.23
N CYS A 11 1.71 39.68 -49.02
CA CYS A 11 0.74 38.73 -49.61
C CYS A 11 0.81 37.27 -49.09
N MET A 12 -0.30 36.50 -48.98
CA MET A 12 -1.62 36.63 -49.64
C MET A 12 -2.78 35.86 -48.91
N VAL A 13 -3.99 36.45 -48.87
CA VAL A 13 -5.34 35.84 -49.08
C VAL A 13 -6.11 35.01 -48.00
N SER A 14 -7.44 35.28 -47.96
CA SER A 14 -8.59 34.54 -47.35
C SER A 14 -8.86 34.60 -45.83
N ILE A 15 -10.10 34.58 -45.29
CA ILE A 15 -11.41 35.19 -45.66
C ILE A 15 -12.42 34.98 -44.48
N PHE A 16 -13.20 36.01 -44.09
CA PHE A 16 -14.52 36.02 -43.37
C PHE A 16 -14.97 34.88 -42.42
N SER A 17 -15.33 35.21 -41.14
CA SER A 17 -16.74 35.42 -40.67
C SER A 17 -17.05 35.17 -39.16
N PHE A 18 -17.75 36.15 -38.56
CA PHE A 18 -18.86 36.07 -37.56
C PHE A 18 -18.85 35.15 -36.29
N VAL A 19 -18.82 35.83 -35.12
CA VAL A 19 -19.70 35.68 -33.92
C VAL A 19 -19.83 34.33 -33.19
N CYS A 20 -19.31 34.27 -31.95
CA CYS A 20 -19.95 33.75 -30.71
C CYS A 20 -19.05 34.11 -29.50
N ASN A 21 -19.56 34.84 -28.50
CA ASN A 21 -20.13 34.38 -27.22
C ASN A 21 -19.11 33.97 -26.13
N TRP A 22 -19.15 34.73 -25.02
CA TRP A 22 -18.89 34.37 -23.61
C TRP A 22 -17.97 33.16 -23.35
N VAL A 23 -16.75 33.43 -22.87
CA VAL A 23 -15.93 32.44 -22.14
C VAL A 23 -15.82 32.86 -20.69
N THR A 24 -16.32 32.01 -19.80
CA THR A 24 -16.21 32.11 -18.35
C THR A 24 -14.78 31.82 -17.89
N VAL A 25 -14.26 32.59 -16.94
CA VAL A 25 -13.01 32.24 -16.24
C VAL A 25 -13.35 31.22 -15.15
N SER A 26 -12.75 30.04 -15.23
CA SER A 26 -12.86 29.00 -14.19
C SER A 26 -11.99 29.36 -12.97
N PRO A 27 -12.48 29.25 -11.73
CA PRO A 27 -11.66 29.44 -10.53
C PRO A 27 -10.61 28.33 -10.39
N SER A 28 -9.42 28.68 -9.89
CA SER A 28 -8.45 27.71 -9.37
C SER A 28 -8.98 27.09 -8.07
N THR A 29 -8.97 25.76 -7.99
CA THR A 29 -9.48 24.99 -6.84
C THR A 29 -8.60 25.16 -5.59
N ALA A 30 -9.21 25.59 -4.49
CA ALA A 30 -8.61 25.43 -3.17
C ALA A 30 -8.61 23.95 -2.78
N LEU A 31 -7.54 23.48 -2.11
CA LEU A 31 -7.59 22.22 -1.37
C LEU A 31 -8.56 22.39 -0.20
N ALA A 32 -9.77 21.86 -0.35
CA ALA A 32 -10.77 21.91 0.70
C ALA A 32 -10.38 20.95 1.82
N SER A 33 -10.38 21.42 3.06
CA SER A 33 -10.67 20.53 4.19
C SER A 33 -11.99 19.85 3.89
N GLY A 34 -12.01 18.51 3.89
CA GLY A 34 -13.21 17.73 3.65
C GLY A 34 -14.39 18.24 4.47
N THR A 35 -15.53 18.42 3.81
CA THR A 35 -16.69 19.07 4.37
C THR A 35 -17.41 18.11 5.30
N THR A 36 -17.66 18.54 6.54
CA THR A 36 -18.48 17.79 7.49
C THR A 36 -19.94 18.19 7.35
N TYR A 37 -20.76 17.25 6.88
CA TYR A 37 -22.21 17.36 6.75
C TYR A 37 -22.89 16.68 7.93
N TYR A 38 -23.97 17.30 8.43
CA TYR A 38 -24.79 16.82 9.54
C TYR A 38 -26.19 16.46 9.03
N VAL A 39 -26.74 15.35 9.52
CA VAL A 39 -28.09 14.87 9.18
C VAL A 39 -28.89 14.63 10.45
N ASP A 40 -30.05 15.28 10.55
CA ASP A 40 -30.96 15.32 11.69
C ASP A 40 -32.40 15.11 11.19
N SER A 41 -33.02 13.96 11.46
CA SER A 41 -34.33 13.62 10.89
C SER A 41 -35.49 14.37 11.55
N THR A 42 -35.27 15.00 12.71
CA THR A 42 -36.32 15.69 13.47
C THR A 42 -36.22 17.22 13.40
N GLY A 43 -35.01 17.78 13.47
CA GLY A 43 -34.70 19.20 13.46
C GLY A 43 -34.06 19.71 12.17
N GLY A 44 -33.59 18.84 11.29
CA GLY A 44 -32.94 19.22 10.03
C GLY A 44 -33.91 19.73 8.94
N ASP A 45 -33.34 20.37 7.92
CA ASP A 45 -34.05 20.72 6.69
C ASP A 45 -33.16 20.58 5.45
N ASP A 46 -33.68 19.98 4.38
CA ASP A 46 -32.94 19.71 3.15
C ASP A 46 -32.69 20.98 2.31
N GLY A 47 -33.33 22.09 2.69
CA GLY A 47 -32.99 23.45 2.25
C GLY A 47 -31.71 24.02 2.88
N ASN A 48 -31.20 23.42 3.96
CA ASN A 48 -29.97 23.86 4.60
C ASN A 48 -28.72 23.43 3.81
N ASN A 49 -27.57 24.06 4.16
CA ASN A 49 -26.27 23.70 3.62
C ASN A 49 -25.69 22.39 4.20
N GLY A 50 -26.19 21.92 5.35
CA GLY A 50 -25.73 20.70 6.01
C GLY A 50 -24.45 20.86 6.84
N THR A 51 -23.73 21.99 6.75
CA THR A 51 -22.34 22.09 7.24
C THR A 51 -22.20 22.49 8.72
N SER A 52 -23.29 22.48 9.48
CA SER A 52 -23.28 22.65 10.94
C SER A 52 -24.47 21.91 11.57
N GLN A 53 -24.42 21.62 12.88
CA GLN A 53 -25.52 20.93 13.57
C GLN A 53 -26.81 21.76 13.55
N ASP A 54 -26.72 23.10 13.71
CA ASP A 54 -27.87 24.01 13.64
C ASP A 54 -28.43 24.18 12.21
N SER A 55 -27.70 23.70 11.19
CA SER A 55 -28.07 23.75 9.78
C SER A 55 -27.98 22.38 9.09
N ALA A 56 -28.29 21.31 9.83
CA ALA A 56 -28.28 19.94 9.34
C ALA A 56 -29.30 19.70 8.21
N TRP A 57 -29.00 18.74 7.33
CA TRP A 57 -29.96 18.14 6.40
C TRP A 57 -30.93 17.22 7.14
N ARG A 58 -32.02 16.80 6.49
CA ARG A 58 -33.05 15.96 7.10
C ARG A 58 -33.11 14.54 6.54
N SER A 59 -32.94 14.39 5.23
CA SER A 59 -33.31 13.18 4.49
C SER A 59 -32.13 12.40 3.90
N LEU A 60 -32.34 11.09 3.70
CA LEU A 60 -31.43 10.27 2.90
C LEU A 60 -31.42 10.71 1.44
N ASP A 61 -32.54 11.20 0.89
CA ASP A 61 -32.61 11.72 -0.48
C ASP A 61 -31.58 12.83 -0.73
N LYS A 62 -31.41 13.75 0.24
CA LYS A 62 -30.42 14.82 0.18
C LYS A 62 -28.98 14.28 0.18
N VAL A 63 -28.70 13.28 1.01
CA VAL A 63 -27.40 12.59 1.07
C VAL A 63 -27.13 11.83 -0.25
N ASN A 64 -28.10 11.05 -0.72
CA ASN A 64 -28.00 10.21 -1.93
C ASN A 64 -27.86 11.00 -3.23
N ALA A 65 -28.39 12.23 -3.26
CA ALA A 65 -28.26 13.18 -4.36
C ALA A 65 -26.95 13.98 -4.33
N THR A 66 -26.13 13.84 -3.29
CA THR A 66 -24.85 14.52 -3.16
C THR A 66 -23.70 13.60 -3.58
N THR A 67 -22.79 14.14 -4.38
CA THR A 67 -21.48 13.54 -4.66
C THR A 67 -20.46 14.16 -3.73
N PHE A 68 -19.93 13.34 -2.83
CA PHE A 68 -18.96 13.72 -1.82
C PHE A 68 -17.53 13.68 -2.41
N ALA A 69 -16.67 14.54 -1.89
CA ALA A 69 -15.27 14.67 -2.25
C ALA A 69 -14.35 13.98 -1.22
N PRO A 70 -13.09 13.65 -1.57
CA PRO A 70 -12.13 13.09 -0.62
C PRO A 70 -12.02 13.87 0.69
N GLY A 71 -12.07 13.13 1.81
CA GLY A 71 -12.05 13.67 3.16
C GLY A 71 -13.41 14.16 3.72
N ASP A 72 -14.48 14.22 2.91
CA ASP A 72 -15.81 14.60 3.38
C ASP A 72 -16.33 13.66 4.49
N LYS A 73 -17.21 14.19 5.35
CA LYS A 73 -17.84 13.43 6.44
C LYS A 73 -19.35 13.58 6.42
N ILE A 74 -20.07 12.48 6.67
CA ILE A 74 -21.53 12.43 6.73
C ILE A 74 -21.91 11.95 8.14
N LEU A 75 -22.31 12.88 9.00
CA LEU A 75 -22.58 12.62 10.41
C LEU A 75 -24.09 12.55 10.67
N PHE A 76 -24.60 11.36 10.98
CA PHE A 76 -26.00 11.15 11.36
C PHE A 76 -26.20 11.36 12.87
N LYS A 77 -27.32 11.97 13.26
CA LYS A 77 -27.59 12.29 14.67
C LYS A 77 -27.94 11.04 15.49
N ALA A 78 -27.29 10.90 16.65
CA ALA A 78 -27.53 9.82 17.59
C ALA A 78 -29.00 9.73 18.03
N GLY A 79 -29.53 8.50 18.13
CA GLY A 79 -30.88 8.22 18.60
C GLY A 79 -32.01 8.52 17.61
N GLU A 80 -31.70 8.92 16.38
CA GLU A 80 -32.68 9.19 15.32
C GLU A 80 -32.73 8.09 14.26
N SER A 81 -33.76 8.12 13.42
CA SER A 81 -34.02 7.11 12.39
C SER A 81 -34.41 7.73 11.06
N TRP A 82 -34.00 7.06 9.98
CA TRP A 82 -34.31 7.34 8.59
C TRP A 82 -34.86 6.08 7.93
N ASN A 83 -35.93 6.23 7.14
CA ASN A 83 -36.48 5.13 6.35
C ASN A 83 -36.03 5.31 4.89
N GLY A 84 -35.34 4.33 4.31
CA GLY A 84 -34.88 4.35 2.93
C GLY A 84 -33.60 3.56 2.70
N ARG A 85 -33.03 3.68 1.49
CA ARG A 85 -31.65 3.25 1.20
C ARG A 85 -30.71 4.44 1.35
N LEU A 86 -29.59 4.25 2.06
CA LEU A 86 -28.43 5.13 2.06
C LEU A 86 -27.47 4.68 0.96
N TRP A 87 -27.32 5.50 -0.08
CA TRP A 87 -26.45 5.27 -1.24
C TRP A 87 -25.80 6.61 -1.66
N PRO A 88 -24.81 7.12 -0.90
CA PRO A 88 -24.08 8.33 -1.25
C PRO A 88 -23.18 8.11 -2.48
N LYS A 89 -22.76 9.20 -3.15
CA LYS A 89 -21.92 9.14 -4.36
C LYS A 89 -20.52 9.70 -4.09
N GLY A 90 -19.56 9.31 -4.93
CA GLY A 90 -18.16 9.75 -4.86
C GLY A 90 -17.24 8.67 -4.30
N SER A 91 -15.93 8.91 -4.42
CA SER A 91 -14.86 8.10 -3.83
C SER A 91 -13.94 9.04 -3.06
N GLY A 92 -13.33 8.54 -1.99
CA GLY A 92 -12.24 9.24 -1.33
C GLY A 92 -10.94 9.14 -2.13
N SER A 93 -9.83 9.41 -1.46
CA SER A 93 -8.49 9.09 -1.96
C SER A 93 -7.61 8.59 -0.83
N SER A 94 -6.41 8.10 -1.16
CA SER A 94 -5.43 7.68 -0.15
C SER A 94 -5.17 8.81 0.87
N GLY A 95 -5.21 8.46 2.16
CA GLY A 95 -5.15 9.40 3.28
C GLY A 95 -6.40 10.27 3.52
N ASN A 96 -7.36 10.29 2.59
CA ASN A 96 -8.56 11.14 2.64
C ASN A 96 -9.84 10.34 2.29
N PRO A 97 -10.20 9.30 3.07
CA PRO A 97 -11.44 8.57 2.84
C PRO A 97 -12.67 9.45 3.12
N ILE A 98 -13.80 9.10 2.49
CA ILE A 98 -15.10 9.68 2.86
C ILE A 98 -15.65 8.87 4.03
N ILE A 99 -16.08 9.55 5.09
CA ILE A 99 -16.44 8.91 6.37
C ILE A 99 -17.93 9.11 6.67
N ILE A 100 -18.68 8.02 6.81
CA ILE A 100 -20.01 8.02 7.43
C ILE A 100 -19.84 7.69 8.91
N ASP A 101 -20.41 8.51 9.79
CA ASP A 101 -20.32 8.32 11.25
C ASP A 101 -21.55 8.91 11.95
N MET A 102 -21.54 8.92 13.28
CA MET A 102 -22.57 9.54 14.13
C MET A 102 -22.08 10.84 14.80
N TYR A 103 -23.01 11.71 15.19
CA TYR A 103 -22.74 12.81 16.12
C TYR A 103 -23.76 12.87 17.26
N GLY A 104 -23.37 13.50 18.37
CA GLY A 104 -24.15 13.51 19.60
C GLY A 104 -23.90 12.27 20.45
N SER A 105 -24.86 11.94 21.33
CA SER A 105 -24.74 10.83 22.29
C SER A 105 -26.07 10.10 22.44
N GLY A 106 -26.06 8.77 22.43
CA GLY A 106 -27.24 7.93 22.55
C GLY A 106 -27.08 6.62 21.77
N SER A 107 -28.19 6.04 21.35
CA SER A 107 -28.19 4.93 20.39
C SER A 107 -27.56 5.34 19.06
N LYS A 108 -27.05 4.35 18.31
CA LYS A 108 -26.56 4.56 16.94
C LYS A 108 -27.70 5.08 16.03
N PRO A 109 -27.42 5.90 15.01
CA PRO A 109 -28.43 6.37 14.07
C PRO A 109 -28.97 5.20 13.23
N LEU A 110 -30.31 5.03 13.15
CA LEU A 110 -30.94 3.90 12.48
C LEU A 110 -31.26 4.20 11.00
N ILE A 111 -30.66 3.44 10.09
CA ILE A 111 -31.04 3.33 8.69
C ILE A 111 -31.97 2.12 8.53
N ALA A 112 -33.27 2.38 8.43
CA ALA A 112 -34.30 1.36 8.22
C ALA A 112 -34.58 1.18 6.73
N GLY A 113 -34.15 0.05 6.17
CA GLY A 113 -34.37 -0.32 4.77
C GLY A 113 -35.84 -0.43 4.40
N ILE A 114 -36.16 -0.13 3.13
CA ILE A 114 -37.54 -0.13 2.60
C ILE A 114 -37.73 -1.21 1.54
N THR A 115 -38.95 -1.74 1.44
CA THR A 115 -39.27 -2.93 0.63
C THR A 115 -39.18 -2.71 -0.89
N SER A 116 -38.98 -1.48 -1.35
CA SER A 116 -38.77 -1.15 -2.76
C SER A 116 -37.30 -1.23 -3.19
N GLU A 117 -36.38 -1.41 -2.24
CA GLU A 117 -34.94 -1.50 -2.47
C GLU A 117 -34.41 -2.82 -1.90
N LEU A 118 -33.30 -3.32 -2.44
CA LEU A 118 -32.68 -4.55 -1.95
C LEU A 118 -31.72 -4.27 -0.78
N GLU A 119 -31.10 -3.10 -0.74
CA GLU A 119 -30.07 -2.73 0.23
C GLU A 119 -30.51 -1.57 1.14
N ALA A 120 -30.14 -1.62 2.41
CA ALA A 120 -30.31 -0.48 3.33
C ALA A 120 -29.12 0.51 3.22
N VAL A 121 -27.90 0.02 3.08
CA VAL A 121 -26.69 0.80 2.79
C VAL A 121 -25.99 0.21 1.56
N PHE A 122 -25.62 1.04 0.60
CA PHE A 122 -25.05 0.59 -0.68
C PHE A 122 -23.90 1.48 -1.14
N LEU A 123 -22.80 0.88 -1.62
CA LEU A 123 -21.77 1.52 -2.44
C LEU A 123 -21.57 0.69 -3.73
N LYS A 124 -21.37 1.36 -4.87
CA LYS A 124 -21.08 0.70 -6.16
C LYS A 124 -19.96 1.39 -6.91
N ASN A 125 -18.89 0.65 -7.20
CA ASN A 125 -17.71 1.12 -7.91
C ASN A 125 -17.11 2.38 -7.27
N GLN A 126 -17.00 2.33 -5.94
CA GLN A 126 -16.51 3.42 -5.08
C GLN A 126 -15.36 2.87 -4.22
N GLU A 127 -14.40 3.72 -3.90
CA GLU A 127 -13.21 3.39 -3.10
C GLU A 127 -12.91 4.49 -2.07
N TYR A 128 -12.07 4.17 -1.08
CA TYR A 128 -11.72 5.03 0.07
C TYR A 128 -12.96 5.52 0.84
N TRP A 129 -13.69 4.56 1.43
CA TRP A 129 -14.85 4.83 2.29
C TRP A 129 -14.72 4.16 3.66
N GLU A 130 -15.09 4.89 4.71
CA GLU A 130 -15.37 4.32 6.03
C GLU A 130 -16.86 4.47 6.36
N ILE A 131 -17.49 3.39 6.83
CA ILE A 131 -18.89 3.39 7.30
C ILE A 131 -18.90 2.94 8.76
N ASN A 132 -19.17 3.89 9.65
CA ASN A 132 -18.98 3.73 11.08
C ASN A 132 -20.27 3.96 11.87
N ASN A 133 -20.42 3.27 13.01
CA ASN A 133 -21.32 3.67 14.10
C ASN A 133 -22.83 3.80 13.76
N LEU A 134 -23.33 3.15 12.72
CA LEU A 134 -24.77 3.12 12.39
C LEU A 134 -25.49 1.89 12.97
N GLU A 135 -26.80 2.02 13.12
CA GLU A 135 -27.74 0.91 13.24
C GLU A 135 -28.43 0.69 11.88
N VAL A 136 -28.60 -0.55 11.43
CA VAL A 136 -29.12 -0.86 10.09
C VAL A 136 -30.09 -2.04 10.17
N THR A 137 -31.29 -1.86 9.61
CA THR A 137 -32.27 -2.93 9.44
C THR A 137 -32.77 -3.03 8.00
N ASN A 138 -33.29 -4.17 7.58
CA ASN A 138 -33.91 -4.32 6.26
C ASN A 138 -35.01 -5.39 6.29
N SER A 139 -36.03 -5.14 7.11
CA SER A 139 -37.05 -6.13 7.46
C SER A 139 -38.12 -6.27 6.37
N SER A 140 -38.73 -7.46 6.30
CA SER A 140 -39.76 -7.80 5.32
C SER A 140 -41.16 -7.76 5.94
N PRO A 141 -42.17 -7.19 5.25
CA PRO A 141 -43.55 -7.24 5.69
C PRO A 141 -44.20 -8.61 5.43
N LEU A 142 -43.49 -9.51 4.72
CA LEU A 142 -43.92 -10.88 4.51
C LEU A 142 -43.79 -11.66 5.84
N PRO A 143 -44.74 -12.55 6.16
CA PRO A 143 -44.62 -13.38 7.35
C PRO A 143 -43.35 -14.24 7.30
N PHE A 144 -42.79 -14.55 8.46
CA PHE A 144 -41.60 -15.39 8.57
C PHE A 144 -41.89 -16.80 8.03
N ASP A 145 -41.38 -17.09 6.83
CA ASP A 145 -41.43 -18.40 6.18
C ASP A 145 -40.02 -19.03 6.13
N ARG A 146 -39.94 -20.34 6.39
CA ARG A 146 -38.70 -21.14 6.29
C ARG A 146 -38.55 -21.80 4.92
N ASP A 147 -39.52 -21.67 4.04
CA ASP A 147 -39.47 -22.28 2.71
C ASP A 147 -38.41 -21.61 1.83
N TRP A 148 -37.47 -22.41 1.34
CA TRP A 148 -36.42 -21.99 0.42
C TRP A 148 -36.97 -21.67 -0.98
N GLU A 149 -38.16 -22.18 -1.33
CA GLU A 149 -38.85 -21.90 -2.60
C GLU A 149 -39.58 -20.54 -2.60
N ASN A 150 -39.76 -19.89 -1.44
CA ASN A 150 -40.47 -18.61 -1.28
C ASN A 150 -39.55 -17.49 -0.72
N PRO A 151 -38.63 -16.93 -1.52
CA PRO A 151 -37.65 -15.94 -1.05
C PRO A 151 -38.30 -14.60 -0.66
N ARG A 152 -37.91 -14.03 0.50
CA ARG A 152 -38.39 -12.72 1.00
C ARG A 152 -37.79 -11.48 0.30
N GLY A 153 -37.19 -11.68 -0.87
CA GLY A 153 -36.36 -10.72 -1.62
C GLY A 153 -34.87 -10.85 -1.28
N GLN A 154 -33.99 -10.45 -2.21
CA GLN A 154 -32.54 -10.47 -1.98
C GLN A 154 -32.07 -9.31 -1.10
N ARG A 155 -32.43 -9.30 0.18
CA ARG A 155 -32.14 -8.18 1.07
C ARG A 155 -30.72 -8.17 1.61
N ARG A 156 -30.20 -6.97 1.81
CA ARG A 156 -28.85 -6.69 2.30
C ARG A 156 -28.89 -5.56 3.34
N GLY A 157 -28.11 -5.69 4.41
CA GLY A 157 -27.86 -4.60 5.34
C GLY A 157 -26.93 -3.57 4.68
N VAL A 158 -25.65 -3.91 4.61
CA VAL A 158 -24.61 -3.18 3.87
C VAL A 158 -24.21 -4.00 2.64
N TYR A 159 -24.18 -3.36 1.46
CA TYR A 159 -23.73 -3.97 0.21
C TYR A 159 -22.65 -3.12 -0.46
N ILE A 160 -21.51 -3.73 -0.77
CA ILE A 160 -20.39 -3.11 -1.49
C ILE A 160 -20.18 -3.89 -2.78
N LEU A 161 -20.49 -3.27 -3.92
CA LEU A 161 -20.37 -3.89 -5.23
C LEU A 161 -19.20 -3.28 -6.01
N ASN A 162 -18.26 -4.13 -6.43
CA ASN A 162 -17.31 -3.84 -7.49
C ASN A 162 -17.77 -4.56 -8.75
N GLU A 163 -18.26 -3.83 -9.75
CA GLU A 163 -18.72 -4.39 -11.02
C GLU A 163 -17.94 -3.78 -12.18
N GLU A 164 -17.06 -4.59 -12.76
CA GLU A 164 -16.25 -4.34 -13.96
C GLU A 164 -15.37 -3.08 -13.85
N ALA A 165 -14.93 -2.73 -12.63
CA ALA A 165 -14.15 -1.51 -12.34
C ALA A 165 -12.67 -1.75 -12.02
N GLY A 166 -12.20 -3.00 -12.01
CA GLY A 166 -10.81 -3.33 -11.69
C GLY A 166 -10.58 -3.43 -10.18
N LEU A 167 -9.45 -2.91 -9.70
CA LEU A 167 -9.10 -2.92 -8.28
C LEU A 167 -9.66 -1.69 -7.55
N LEU A 168 -10.48 -1.89 -6.53
CA LEU A 168 -10.99 -0.82 -5.66
C LEU A 168 -10.33 -0.89 -4.28
N ASN A 169 -9.96 0.25 -3.71
CA ASN A 169 -9.18 0.32 -2.49
C ASN A 169 -9.98 0.76 -1.25
N HIS A 170 -9.55 0.31 -0.07
CA HIS A 170 -9.85 0.93 1.23
C HIS A 170 -11.36 1.10 1.51
N ILE A 171 -12.02 -0.01 1.86
CA ILE A 171 -13.43 0.00 2.30
C ILE A 171 -13.54 -0.58 3.71
N TYR A 172 -13.83 0.29 4.68
CA TYR A 172 -13.88 -0.05 6.10
C TYR A 172 -15.31 0.02 6.65
N ILE A 173 -15.78 -1.07 7.27
CA ILE A 173 -17.10 -1.17 7.92
C ILE A 173 -16.88 -1.41 9.42
N LYS A 174 -17.12 -0.41 10.27
CA LYS A 174 -16.66 -0.42 11.67
C LYS A 174 -17.76 -0.14 12.68
N ASN A 175 -17.81 -0.93 13.76
CA ASN A 175 -18.73 -0.73 14.89
C ASN A 175 -20.19 -0.49 14.46
N MET A 176 -20.73 -1.29 13.55
CA MET A 176 -22.14 -1.24 13.13
C MET A 176 -23.02 -2.11 14.06
N ASN A 177 -24.33 -1.82 14.12
CA ASN A 177 -25.35 -2.70 14.68
C ASN A 177 -26.33 -3.08 13.56
N ILE A 178 -26.26 -4.29 13.03
CA ILE A 178 -27.03 -4.71 11.84
C ILE A 178 -27.98 -5.84 12.24
N HIS A 179 -29.28 -5.65 12.10
CA HIS A 179 -30.25 -6.67 12.51
C HIS A 179 -31.56 -6.65 11.72
N ASP A 180 -32.36 -7.71 11.86
CA ASP A 180 -33.65 -7.86 11.18
C ASP A 180 -33.53 -7.64 9.65
N VAL A 181 -32.56 -8.31 9.02
CA VAL A 181 -32.33 -8.30 7.57
C VAL A 181 -32.98 -9.54 6.95
N ASP A 182 -34.24 -9.42 6.56
CA ASP A 182 -35.08 -10.51 6.04
C ASP A 182 -34.79 -10.84 4.55
N GLY A 183 -33.55 -11.20 4.23
CA GLY A 183 -33.15 -11.59 2.87
C GLY A 183 -33.62 -12.98 2.45
N SER A 184 -33.02 -13.45 1.36
CA SER A 184 -33.29 -14.76 0.75
C SER A 184 -32.07 -15.65 0.84
N TYR A 185 -32.24 -16.98 0.84
CA TYR A 185 -31.16 -17.97 0.97
C TYR A 185 -30.23 -18.05 -0.25
N THR A 186 -29.53 -16.95 -0.54
CA THR A 186 -28.58 -16.80 -1.66
C THR A 186 -27.27 -16.18 -1.15
N THR A 187 -26.17 -16.42 -1.86
CA THR A 187 -24.86 -15.83 -1.55
C THR A 187 -24.80 -14.30 -1.65
N ARG A 188 -25.84 -13.65 -2.20
CA ARG A 188 -25.95 -12.19 -2.30
C ARG A 188 -27.08 -11.65 -1.44
N SER A 189 -27.22 -12.14 -0.20
CA SER A 189 -28.19 -11.65 0.80
C SER A 189 -27.63 -11.85 2.21
N GLY A 190 -27.83 -10.88 3.11
CA GLY A 190 -27.30 -10.93 4.46
C GLY A 190 -26.91 -9.58 5.06
N GLY A 191 -26.19 -9.60 6.18
CA GLY A 191 -25.81 -8.41 6.95
C GLY A 191 -24.83 -7.49 6.24
N ILE A 192 -23.59 -7.94 6.02
CA ILE A 192 -22.54 -7.21 5.28
C ILE A 192 -22.11 -8.06 4.09
N ILE A 193 -22.31 -7.57 2.88
CA ILE A 193 -22.00 -8.28 1.64
C ILE A 193 -21.04 -7.45 0.80
N PHE A 194 -19.87 -8.01 0.47
CA PHE A 194 -18.99 -7.53 -0.60
C PHE A 194 -19.13 -8.46 -1.79
N ASP A 195 -19.09 -7.92 -3.00
CA ASP A 195 -19.25 -8.70 -4.23
C ASP A 195 -18.43 -8.10 -5.37
N SER A 196 -17.55 -8.91 -5.95
CA SER A 196 -16.74 -8.56 -7.12
C SER A 196 -17.27 -9.27 -8.37
N VAL A 197 -17.59 -8.49 -9.39
CA VAL A 197 -18.03 -8.95 -10.71
C VAL A 197 -17.03 -8.42 -11.72
N GLY A 198 -16.25 -9.29 -12.36
CA GLY A 198 -15.17 -8.89 -13.26
C GLY A 198 -14.97 -9.90 -14.37
N SER A 199 -16.00 -10.08 -15.17
CA SER A 199 -16.09 -11.05 -16.27
C SER A 199 -15.45 -10.51 -17.55
N THR A 200 -15.31 -9.19 -17.67
CA THR A 200 -14.64 -8.48 -18.79
C THR A 200 -13.44 -7.67 -18.29
N THR A 201 -13.63 -6.93 -17.20
CA THR A 201 -12.59 -6.23 -16.45
C THR A 201 -12.39 -6.98 -15.12
N PRO A 202 -11.34 -7.79 -14.96
CA PRO A 202 -11.12 -8.57 -13.75
C PRO A 202 -11.09 -7.65 -12.52
N SER A 203 -11.99 -7.90 -11.56
CA SER A 203 -12.34 -6.94 -10.51
C SER A 203 -12.18 -7.54 -9.13
N ALA A 204 -11.62 -6.77 -8.20
CA ALA A 204 -11.32 -7.18 -6.84
C ALA A 204 -11.23 -5.98 -5.89
N PHE A 205 -11.13 -6.24 -4.59
CA PHE A 205 -10.86 -5.22 -3.59
C PHE A 205 -9.45 -5.37 -3.00
N ASN A 206 -8.85 -4.25 -2.62
CA ASN A 206 -7.64 -4.21 -1.81
C ASN A 206 -7.94 -3.38 -0.55
N ASP A 207 -7.45 -3.83 0.60
CA ASP A 207 -7.63 -3.14 1.90
C ASP A 207 -9.12 -3.09 2.34
N ILE A 208 -9.66 -4.26 2.68
CA ILE A 208 -10.99 -4.39 3.32
C ILE A 208 -10.79 -4.53 4.84
N LEU A 209 -11.52 -3.74 5.63
CA LEU A 209 -11.64 -3.95 7.07
C LEU A 209 -13.10 -4.05 7.48
N ILE A 210 -13.49 -5.18 8.05
CA ILE A 210 -14.81 -5.37 8.67
C ILE A 210 -14.56 -5.59 10.17
N ASP A 211 -14.70 -4.54 10.98
CA ASP A 211 -14.23 -4.55 12.38
C ASP A 211 -15.29 -4.18 13.43
N GLY A 212 -15.41 -4.99 14.49
CA GLY A 212 -16.18 -4.64 15.68
C GLY A 212 -17.71 -4.56 15.48
N ASN A 213 -18.24 -5.14 14.40
CA ASN A 213 -19.66 -5.07 14.06
C ASN A 213 -20.48 -6.12 14.84
N ILE A 214 -21.70 -5.77 15.22
CA ILE A 214 -22.68 -6.73 15.78
C ILE A 214 -23.76 -6.96 14.72
N LEU A 215 -23.96 -8.24 14.38
CA LEU A 215 -24.94 -8.70 13.39
C LEU A 215 -25.89 -9.70 14.07
N THR A 216 -27.20 -9.47 14.06
CA THR A 216 -28.18 -10.37 14.70
C THR A 216 -29.40 -10.57 13.81
N ASP A 217 -29.86 -11.80 13.61
CA ASP A 217 -31.06 -12.09 12.82
C ASP A 217 -30.98 -11.57 11.37
N VAL A 218 -30.06 -12.18 10.62
CA VAL A 218 -29.73 -11.80 9.24
C VAL A 218 -29.85 -13.01 8.31
N ASP A 219 -30.70 -12.87 7.30
CA ASP A 219 -30.95 -13.85 6.25
C ASP A 219 -30.27 -13.33 4.96
N ALA A 220 -29.32 -14.03 4.31
CA ALA A 220 -28.81 -15.36 4.58
C ALA A 220 -27.55 -15.36 5.44
N TYR A 221 -26.52 -14.62 5.03
CA TYR A 221 -25.20 -14.60 5.68
C TYR A 221 -25.08 -13.48 6.70
N GLY A 222 -24.21 -13.65 7.70
CA GLY A 222 -23.72 -12.53 8.51
C GLY A 222 -22.84 -11.60 7.68
N ILE A 223 -21.61 -12.06 7.43
CA ILE A 223 -20.62 -11.39 6.59
C ILE A 223 -20.29 -12.30 5.41
N PHE A 224 -20.33 -11.77 4.18
CA PHE A 224 -19.90 -12.49 2.98
C PHE A 224 -19.05 -11.62 2.06
N ILE A 225 -17.91 -12.14 1.59
CA ILE A 225 -17.10 -11.55 0.52
C ILE A 225 -17.13 -12.51 -0.68
N GLY A 226 -17.81 -12.11 -1.76
CA GLY A 226 -17.97 -12.90 -2.97
C GLY A 226 -17.20 -12.36 -4.17
N SER A 227 -16.93 -13.24 -5.14
CA SER A 227 -16.41 -12.85 -6.45
C SER A 227 -16.82 -13.85 -7.53
N ASN A 228 -17.01 -13.39 -8.77
CA ASN A 228 -17.12 -14.27 -9.95
C ASN A 228 -15.80 -14.41 -10.74
N CYS A 229 -14.75 -13.70 -10.31
CA CYS A 229 -13.39 -13.84 -10.85
C CYS A 229 -12.74 -15.11 -10.27
N ILE A 230 -13.19 -16.28 -10.72
CA ILE A 230 -12.88 -17.60 -10.11
C ILE A 230 -12.01 -18.52 -10.98
N LEU A 231 -11.81 -18.21 -12.27
CA LEU A 231 -11.16 -19.13 -13.21
C LEU A 231 -9.64 -19.23 -12.94
N ARG A 232 -9.20 -20.35 -12.37
CA ARG A 232 -7.79 -20.72 -12.16
C ARG A 232 -7.37 -21.81 -13.15
N TYR A 233 -6.06 -22.06 -13.25
CA TYR A 233 -5.53 -23.20 -14.02
C TYR A 233 -6.16 -24.53 -13.61
N GLY A 234 -6.73 -25.25 -14.58
CA GLY A 234 -7.44 -26.51 -14.35
C GLY A 234 -8.83 -26.37 -13.71
N MET A 235 -9.36 -25.14 -13.57
CA MET A 235 -10.58 -24.84 -12.83
C MET A 235 -11.63 -24.14 -13.72
N GLY A 236 -12.65 -24.88 -14.16
CA GLY A 236 -13.71 -24.43 -15.08
C GLY A 236 -15.13 -24.81 -14.65
N ASP A 237 -16.06 -23.86 -14.91
CA ASP A 237 -17.50 -23.82 -14.60
C ASP A 237 -17.92 -24.25 -13.19
N LEU A 238 -18.14 -23.29 -12.30
CA LEU A 238 -18.18 -23.54 -10.86
C LEU A 238 -19.30 -22.84 -10.12
N TRP A 239 -20.05 -23.69 -9.43
CA TRP A 239 -21.21 -23.38 -8.61
C TRP A 239 -22.32 -22.65 -9.37
N PRO A 240 -23.49 -23.30 -9.60
CA PRO A 240 -24.60 -22.72 -10.38
C PRO A 240 -25.14 -21.37 -9.89
N TRP A 241 -24.77 -20.94 -8.67
CA TRP A 241 -25.18 -19.68 -8.05
C TRP A 241 -24.15 -18.54 -8.20
N VAL A 242 -22.93 -18.80 -8.68
CA VAL A 242 -21.94 -17.75 -8.96
C VAL A 242 -22.26 -17.13 -10.33
N PRO A 243 -22.46 -15.80 -10.45
CA PRO A 243 -22.92 -15.22 -11.71
C PRO A 243 -21.94 -15.33 -12.87
N LYS A 244 -22.49 -15.72 -14.02
CA LYS A 244 -21.78 -15.91 -15.29
C LYS A 244 -21.85 -14.64 -16.17
N PRO A 245 -20.84 -14.39 -17.05
CA PRO A 245 -19.62 -15.18 -17.25
C PRO A 245 -18.70 -15.14 -16.03
N TYR A 246 -17.75 -16.05 -15.94
CA TYR A 246 -16.72 -16.00 -14.89
C TYR A 246 -15.53 -15.17 -15.37
N GLY A 247 -14.90 -14.43 -14.45
CA GLY A 247 -13.63 -13.77 -14.71
C GLY A 247 -12.41 -14.67 -14.42
N PRO A 248 -11.22 -14.32 -14.92
CA PRO A 248 -9.96 -14.93 -14.47
C PRO A 248 -9.78 -14.73 -12.96
N TRP A 249 -9.13 -15.67 -12.28
CA TRP A 249 -8.99 -15.61 -10.82
C TRP A 249 -8.26 -14.34 -10.38
N THR A 250 -8.98 -13.47 -9.69
CA THR A 250 -8.52 -12.12 -9.30
C THR A 250 -8.83 -11.93 -7.81
N PRO A 251 -7.85 -12.16 -6.92
CA PRO A 251 -8.08 -12.15 -5.49
C PRO A 251 -8.35 -10.75 -4.96
N SER A 252 -9.25 -10.66 -3.97
CA SER A 252 -9.22 -9.52 -3.06
C SER A 252 -8.09 -9.69 -2.04
N THR A 253 -7.32 -8.64 -1.80
CA THR A 253 -6.09 -8.65 -0.99
C THR A 253 -6.19 -7.72 0.21
N GLN A 254 -5.33 -7.92 1.22
CA GLN A 254 -5.36 -7.18 2.48
C GLN A 254 -6.77 -7.19 3.13
N VAL A 255 -7.44 -8.34 3.07
CA VAL A 255 -8.78 -8.53 3.64
C VAL A 255 -8.65 -8.84 5.12
N LYS A 256 -9.27 -8.02 5.97
CA LYS A 256 -9.35 -8.25 7.42
C LYS A 256 -10.79 -8.25 7.91
N ILE A 257 -11.20 -9.35 8.55
CA ILE A 257 -12.50 -9.47 9.23
C ILE A 257 -12.21 -9.71 10.71
N SER A 258 -12.45 -8.72 11.56
CA SER A 258 -12.08 -8.82 12.98
C SER A 258 -13.08 -8.31 14.02
N ASN A 259 -13.00 -8.86 15.23
CA ASN A 259 -13.79 -8.41 16.39
C ASN A 259 -15.33 -8.40 16.18
N ASN A 260 -15.86 -9.06 15.15
CA ASN A 260 -17.29 -9.04 14.83
C ASN A 260 -18.06 -10.09 15.64
N THR A 261 -19.30 -9.80 16.01
CA THR A 261 -20.22 -10.74 16.65
C THR A 261 -21.40 -11.01 15.72
N VAL A 262 -21.58 -12.25 15.27
CA VAL A 262 -22.68 -12.68 14.40
C VAL A 262 -23.57 -13.66 15.15
N ILE A 263 -24.86 -13.35 15.30
CA ILE A 263 -25.84 -14.11 16.08
C ILE A 263 -27.02 -14.51 15.17
N ARG A 264 -27.30 -15.81 15.08
CA ARG A 264 -28.44 -16.37 14.30
C ARG A 264 -28.47 -15.97 12.82
N ALA A 265 -27.33 -15.99 12.13
CA ALA A 265 -27.31 -15.99 10.67
C ALA A 265 -28.03 -17.25 10.13
N ALA A 266 -28.86 -17.07 9.10
CA ALA A 266 -29.67 -18.17 8.55
C ALA A 266 -28.86 -19.28 7.88
N THR A 267 -27.83 -18.89 7.13
CA THR A 267 -26.84 -19.77 6.48
C THR A 267 -25.50 -19.67 7.20
N GLY A 268 -24.44 -19.14 6.59
CA GLY A 268 -23.12 -19.00 7.22
C GLY A 268 -22.99 -17.73 8.04
N GLY A 269 -22.16 -17.77 9.09
CA GLY A 269 -21.88 -16.61 9.92
C GLY A 269 -20.94 -15.62 9.22
N ILE A 270 -19.75 -16.08 8.88
CA ILE A 270 -18.72 -15.30 8.17
C ILE A 270 -18.15 -16.16 7.04
N ALA A 271 -18.10 -15.64 5.82
CA ALA A 271 -17.44 -16.33 4.73
C ALA A 271 -16.80 -15.41 3.69
N TRP A 272 -15.76 -15.91 3.01
CA TRP A 272 -15.04 -15.16 1.98
C TRP A 272 -14.51 -16.08 0.88
N ASN A 273 -14.63 -15.61 -0.36
CA ASN A 273 -14.20 -16.32 -1.55
C ASN A 273 -13.23 -15.46 -2.37
N VAL A 274 -12.29 -16.11 -3.08
CA VAL A 274 -11.39 -15.45 -4.03
C VAL A 274 -10.57 -14.34 -3.35
N THR A 275 -9.71 -14.74 -2.42
CA THR A 275 -8.80 -13.83 -1.72
C THR A 275 -7.37 -14.35 -1.70
N ASP A 276 -6.41 -13.48 -1.42
CA ASP A 276 -5.03 -13.85 -1.10
C ASP A 276 -4.59 -13.10 0.17
N GLY A 277 -4.16 -13.87 1.18
CA GLY A 277 -3.69 -13.33 2.46
C GLY A 277 -4.78 -12.78 3.38
N ALA A 278 -6.01 -13.31 3.30
CA ALA A 278 -7.11 -12.86 4.18
C ALA A 278 -6.86 -13.24 5.66
N VAL A 279 -7.11 -12.30 6.56
CA VAL A 279 -6.96 -12.46 8.02
C VAL A 279 -8.34 -12.35 8.69
N VAL A 280 -8.80 -13.46 9.28
CA VAL A 280 -10.09 -13.53 9.98
C VAL A 280 -9.83 -13.84 11.44
N GLU A 281 -10.01 -12.85 12.32
CA GLU A 281 -9.63 -12.98 13.73
C GLU A 281 -10.53 -12.32 14.77
N ARG A 282 -10.64 -12.90 15.97
CA ARG A 282 -11.39 -12.30 17.10
C ARG A 282 -12.90 -12.19 16.86
N ASN A 283 -13.44 -12.93 15.89
CA ASN A 283 -14.87 -12.94 15.62
C ASN A 283 -15.58 -13.99 16.48
N THR A 284 -16.81 -13.69 16.90
CA THR A 284 -17.71 -14.62 17.59
C THR A 284 -18.90 -14.94 16.68
N VAL A 285 -19.09 -16.20 16.31
CA VAL A 285 -20.24 -16.68 15.54
C VAL A 285 -21.11 -17.59 16.40
N GLN A 286 -22.28 -17.10 16.80
CA GLN A 286 -23.26 -17.80 17.61
C GLN A 286 -24.45 -18.25 16.77
N GLN A 287 -24.80 -19.53 16.85
CA GLN A 287 -26.05 -20.08 16.29
C GLN A 287 -26.26 -19.78 14.80
N ALA A 288 -25.17 -19.71 14.01
CA ALA A 288 -25.25 -19.75 12.57
C ALA A 288 -25.90 -21.07 12.09
N THR A 289 -26.18 -21.16 10.79
CA THR A 289 -26.97 -22.23 10.17
C THR A 289 -28.37 -22.32 10.76
N TYR A 290 -28.92 -21.19 11.22
CA TYR A 290 -30.17 -21.15 12.01
C TYR A 290 -31.38 -21.71 11.24
N LEU A 291 -31.40 -21.55 9.91
CA LEU A 291 -32.52 -21.95 9.05
C LEU A 291 -32.12 -22.91 7.92
N ALA A 292 -30.89 -22.83 7.42
CA ALA A 292 -30.38 -23.70 6.36
C ALA A 292 -28.95 -24.19 6.64
N THR A 293 -28.60 -25.31 6.02
CA THR A 293 -27.29 -25.98 6.17
C THR A 293 -26.17 -25.17 5.51
N ASN A 294 -25.10 -24.91 6.26
CA ASN A 294 -23.87 -24.21 5.84
C ASN A 294 -22.80 -24.40 6.93
N ALA A 295 -21.69 -23.65 6.94
CA ALA A 295 -20.73 -23.64 8.07
C ALA A 295 -20.72 -22.29 8.79
N SER A 296 -20.30 -22.25 10.07
CA SER A 296 -20.29 -20.99 10.84
C SER A 296 -19.26 -19.99 10.31
N ILE A 297 -18.02 -20.43 10.06
CA ILE A 297 -16.94 -19.63 9.46
C ILE A 297 -16.30 -20.47 8.32
N TRP A 298 -16.31 -19.98 7.08
CA TRP A 298 -15.80 -20.78 5.94
C TRP A 298 -15.23 -19.96 4.78
N TRP A 299 -14.41 -20.60 3.93
CA TRP A 299 -13.78 -19.92 2.80
C TRP A 299 -13.51 -20.84 1.61
N ALA A 300 -13.45 -20.26 0.41
CA ALA A 300 -13.20 -20.98 -0.84
C ALA A 300 -12.36 -20.18 -1.85
N TYR A 301 -11.67 -20.87 -2.77
CA TYR A 301 -10.86 -20.24 -3.84
C TYR A 301 -9.84 -19.22 -3.32
N ALA A 302 -9.38 -19.42 -2.09
CA ALA A 302 -8.60 -18.44 -1.35
C ALA A 302 -7.23 -18.99 -0.95
N ASP A 303 -6.21 -18.17 -1.10
CA ASP A 303 -4.82 -18.52 -0.85
C ASP A 303 -4.28 -17.81 0.40
N ASN A 304 -3.35 -18.48 1.10
CA ASN A 304 -2.58 -17.93 2.21
C ASN A 304 -3.42 -17.37 3.39
N ASN A 305 -4.62 -17.92 3.61
CA ASN A 305 -5.55 -17.45 4.65
C ASN A 305 -5.04 -17.70 6.07
N LEU A 306 -5.31 -16.76 6.98
CA LEU A 306 -5.08 -16.88 8.42
C LEU A 306 -6.40 -16.74 9.18
N VAL A 307 -6.84 -17.82 9.80
CA VAL A 307 -8.06 -17.88 10.63
C VAL A 307 -7.66 -18.12 12.07
N GLN A 308 -7.70 -17.08 12.90
CA GLN A 308 -7.16 -17.17 14.26
C GLN A 308 -7.93 -16.45 15.34
N PHE A 309 -7.86 -16.93 16.59
CA PHE A 309 -8.56 -16.31 17.71
C PHE A 309 -10.06 -16.10 17.49
N ASN A 310 -10.75 -16.96 16.75
CA ASN A 310 -12.21 -16.86 16.58
C ASN A 310 -12.92 -17.82 17.53
N GLU A 311 -14.17 -17.49 17.86
CA GLU A 311 -15.11 -18.35 18.58
C GLU A 311 -16.29 -18.70 17.68
N SER A 312 -16.64 -19.99 17.58
CA SER A 312 -17.81 -20.44 16.82
C SER A 312 -18.61 -21.47 17.60
N PHE A 313 -19.87 -21.20 17.87
CA PHE A 313 -20.67 -22.08 18.74
C PHE A 313 -22.15 -22.22 18.44
N ALA A 314 -22.70 -23.35 18.90
CA ALA A 314 -24.11 -23.69 18.90
C ALA A 314 -24.82 -23.57 17.52
N SER A 315 -24.09 -23.81 16.42
CA SER A 315 -24.70 -23.95 15.09
C SER A 315 -25.85 -24.97 15.09
N VAL A 316 -26.85 -24.77 14.23
CA VAL A 316 -28.15 -25.47 14.35
C VAL A 316 -28.33 -26.61 13.36
N ASN A 317 -28.17 -26.36 12.06
CA ASN A 317 -28.46 -27.33 11.01
C ASN A 317 -27.21 -28.12 10.59
N GLY A 318 -26.86 -29.14 11.38
CA GLY A 318 -25.70 -30.04 11.18
C GLY A 318 -25.97 -31.29 10.33
N ALA A 319 -27.01 -31.30 9.49
CA ALA A 319 -27.40 -32.51 8.75
C ALA A 319 -26.34 -32.93 7.73
N GLU A 320 -25.83 -31.99 6.93
CA GLU A 320 -24.67 -32.19 6.05
C GLU A 320 -23.48 -31.32 6.42
N ASP A 321 -23.66 -30.04 6.75
CA ASP A 321 -22.56 -29.17 7.19
C ASP A 321 -22.70 -28.87 8.69
N GLY A 322 -22.68 -27.60 9.09
CA GLY A 322 -22.90 -27.13 10.46
C GLY A 322 -21.64 -27.10 11.33
N HIS A 323 -20.45 -27.15 10.74
CA HIS A 323 -19.21 -27.14 11.49
C HIS A 323 -18.85 -25.73 11.94
N GLY A 324 -18.06 -25.61 13.01
CA GLY A 324 -17.59 -24.31 13.50
C GLY A 324 -16.70 -23.60 12.47
N PHE A 325 -15.90 -24.37 11.74
CA PHE A 325 -15.00 -23.91 10.69
C PHE A 325 -15.06 -24.85 9.48
N ASP A 326 -14.85 -24.33 8.27
CA ASP A 326 -14.87 -25.13 7.04
C ASP A 326 -13.89 -24.60 5.96
N VAL A 327 -13.08 -25.50 5.44
CA VAL A 327 -12.14 -25.27 4.33
C VAL A 327 -12.74 -25.86 3.07
N ASP A 328 -13.50 -25.05 2.34
CA ASP A 328 -14.22 -25.47 1.13
C ASP A 328 -13.24 -25.54 -0.09
N ALA A 329 -13.78 -25.49 -1.30
CA ALA A 329 -13.09 -25.86 -2.52
C ALA A 329 -12.00 -24.86 -2.96
N GLY A 330 -10.89 -25.39 -3.49
CA GLY A 330 -9.88 -24.62 -4.22
C GLY A 330 -8.97 -23.75 -3.36
N ASN A 331 -8.81 -24.06 -2.07
CA ASN A 331 -7.97 -23.29 -1.14
C ASN A 331 -6.51 -23.76 -1.12
N ILE A 332 -5.55 -22.83 -1.00
CA ILE A 332 -4.12 -23.14 -0.90
C ILE A 332 -3.51 -22.48 0.34
N ASN A 333 -2.70 -23.20 1.11
CA ASN A 333 -1.93 -22.67 2.25
C ASN A 333 -2.81 -21.99 3.34
N SER A 334 -3.89 -22.64 3.79
CA SER A 334 -4.72 -22.08 4.88
C SER A 334 -4.16 -22.43 6.26
N LEU A 335 -4.14 -21.46 7.19
CA LEU A 335 -3.69 -21.63 8.57
C LEU A 335 -4.82 -21.31 9.55
N VAL A 336 -5.26 -22.32 10.31
CA VAL A 336 -6.33 -22.23 11.31
C VAL A 336 -5.72 -22.43 12.70
N GLN A 337 -5.61 -21.37 13.50
CA GLN A 337 -4.90 -21.45 14.79
C GLN A 337 -5.53 -20.69 15.95
N TYR A 338 -5.40 -21.20 17.17
CA TYR A 338 -5.86 -20.50 18.39
C TYR A 338 -7.37 -20.20 18.43
N ASN A 339 -8.20 -20.95 17.68
CA ASN A 339 -9.65 -20.78 17.67
C ASN A 339 -10.33 -21.66 18.72
N TYR A 340 -11.51 -21.24 19.18
CA TYR A 340 -12.39 -22.01 20.06
C TYR A 340 -13.70 -22.36 19.33
N SER A 341 -14.14 -23.60 19.49
CA SER A 341 -15.39 -24.10 18.92
C SER A 341 -16.15 -24.89 19.96
N HIS A 342 -17.47 -24.69 20.06
CA HIS A 342 -18.26 -25.55 20.94
C HIS A 342 -19.73 -25.74 20.58
N ASP A 343 -20.25 -26.92 20.94
CA ASP A 343 -21.66 -27.31 20.81
C ASP A 343 -22.25 -27.20 19.38
N ASN A 344 -21.42 -27.08 18.34
CA ASN A 344 -21.87 -26.96 16.95
C ASN A 344 -22.51 -28.26 16.47
N ALA A 345 -23.63 -28.17 15.74
CA ALA A 345 -24.38 -29.33 15.29
C ALA A 345 -23.62 -30.22 14.29
N GLY A 346 -22.81 -29.62 13.41
CA GLY A 346 -22.02 -30.36 12.42
C GLY A 346 -20.69 -30.87 12.94
N GLY A 347 -19.98 -30.08 13.75
CA GLY A 347 -18.60 -30.43 14.08
C GLY A 347 -17.67 -29.27 14.39
N PHE A 348 -16.38 -29.57 14.50
CA PHE A 348 -15.33 -28.57 14.65
C PHE A 348 -14.87 -28.06 13.27
N MET A 349 -14.23 -28.93 12.48
CA MET A 349 -13.63 -28.61 11.17
C MET A 349 -14.24 -29.46 10.05
N LEU A 350 -14.78 -28.81 9.04
CA LEU A 350 -15.09 -29.42 7.75
C LEU A 350 -13.99 -29.10 6.73
N PHE A 351 -13.82 -30.00 5.77
CA PHE A 351 -13.03 -29.80 4.58
C PHE A 351 -13.84 -30.37 3.40
N VAL A 352 -14.24 -29.52 2.47
CA VAL A 352 -14.99 -29.91 1.27
C VAL A 352 -14.23 -29.50 0.02
N ASN A 353 -14.19 -30.38 -0.97
CA ASN A 353 -13.80 -29.97 -2.32
C ASN A 353 -14.46 -30.83 -3.40
N ASP A 354 -15.29 -30.17 -4.20
CA ASP A 354 -16.16 -30.83 -5.18
C ASP A 354 -15.55 -30.96 -6.56
N THR A 355 -14.40 -30.32 -6.82
CA THR A 355 -13.85 -30.26 -8.19
C THR A 355 -12.32 -30.18 -8.29
N TYR A 356 -11.57 -29.62 -7.33
CA TYR A 356 -10.14 -29.26 -7.52
C TYR A 356 -9.17 -29.76 -6.45
N TYR A 357 -8.30 -28.89 -5.95
CA TYR A 357 -7.27 -29.18 -4.97
C TYR A 357 -7.42 -28.17 -3.82
N THR A 358 -7.89 -28.64 -2.67
CA THR A 358 -7.78 -27.92 -1.40
C THR A 358 -6.57 -28.47 -0.66
N ILE A 359 -5.54 -27.65 -0.45
CA ILE A 359 -4.20 -28.14 -0.12
C ILE A 359 -3.39 -27.31 0.87
N ASN A 360 -2.44 -27.97 1.54
CA ASN A 360 -1.52 -27.39 2.52
C ASN A 360 -2.25 -26.64 3.64
N THR A 361 -3.25 -27.28 4.24
CA THR A 361 -3.95 -26.67 5.38
C THR A 361 -3.28 -27.07 6.69
N ILE A 362 -3.02 -26.10 7.55
CA ILE A 362 -2.54 -26.30 8.92
C ILE A 362 -3.68 -25.98 9.88
N VAL A 363 -4.00 -26.90 10.79
CA VAL A 363 -4.95 -26.68 11.89
C VAL A 363 -4.21 -26.91 13.20
N ARG A 364 -3.90 -25.85 13.96
CA ARG A 364 -3.04 -25.95 15.15
C ARG A 364 -3.47 -25.17 16.39
N TYR A 365 -3.20 -25.70 17.58
CA TYR A 365 -3.47 -25.01 18.84
C TYR A 365 -4.92 -24.51 18.97
N ASN A 366 -5.91 -25.21 18.38
CA ASN A 366 -7.33 -24.89 18.54
C ASN A 366 -7.94 -25.73 19.67
N ILE A 367 -9.03 -25.24 20.25
CA ILE A 367 -9.82 -25.97 21.24
C ILE A 367 -11.23 -26.24 20.68
N SER A 368 -11.65 -27.50 20.70
CA SER A 368 -13.02 -27.92 20.39
C SER A 368 -13.66 -28.55 21.62
N GLN A 369 -14.89 -28.16 21.93
CA GLN A 369 -15.63 -28.64 23.09
C GLN A 369 -17.08 -28.99 22.71
N ASN A 370 -17.50 -30.24 22.89
CA ASN A 370 -18.88 -30.69 22.72
C ASN A 370 -19.46 -30.54 21.29
N ASP A 371 -18.64 -30.31 20.26
CA ASP A 371 -19.08 -30.33 18.86
C ASP A 371 -19.60 -31.72 18.47
N ARG A 372 -20.69 -31.79 17.68
CA ARG A 372 -21.66 -32.89 17.85
C ARG A 372 -21.58 -34.07 16.89
N LYS A 373 -21.24 -33.87 15.62
CA LYS A 373 -21.36 -34.92 14.58
C LYS A 373 -19.99 -35.40 14.08
N SER A 374 -19.12 -34.52 13.61
CA SER A 374 -17.78 -34.88 13.14
C SER A 374 -16.74 -33.88 13.65
N ILE A 375 -15.67 -34.31 14.32
CA ILE A 375 -14.65 -33.35 14.78
C ILE A 375 -13.87 -32.83 13.57
N PHE A 376 -13.30 -33.73 12.78
CA PHE A 376 -12.80 -33.45 11.45
C PHE A 376 -13.68 -34.19 10.43
N ARG A 377 -14.03 -33.56 9.30
CA ARG A 377 -14.74 -34.23 8.22
C ARG A 377 -14.11 -33.89 6.88
N TYR A 378 -13.76 -34.91 6.11
CA TYR A 378 -13.06 -34.76 4.83
C TYR A 378 -13.92 -35.24 3.66
N SER A 379 -14.08 -34.39 2.66
CA SER A 379 -14.90 -34.64 1.47
C SER A 379 -14.20 -34.26 0.16
N GLY A 380 -13.91 -35.23 -0.69
CA GLY A 380 -13.35 -34.98 -2.04
C GLY A 380 -11.84 -34.70 -2.07
N SER A 381 -11.33 -34.08 -3.14
CA SER A 381 -9.88 -34.01 -3.39
C SER A 381 -9.16 -32.97 -2.51
N ILE A 382 -8.71 -33.44 -1.35
CA ILE A 382 -7.97 -32.68 -0.33
C ILE A 382 -6.58 -33.31 -0.19
N ASP A 383 -5.52 -32.51 -0.10
CA ASP A 383 -4.14 -33.03 0.01
C ASP A 383 -3.28 -32.21 1.00
N ASN A 384 -2.33 -32.84 1.68
CA ASN A 384 -1.44 -32.21 2.68
C ASN A 384 -2.20 -31.39 3.75
N VAL A 385 -2.93 -32.05 4.64
CA VAL A 385 -3.52 -31.41 5.84
C VAL A 385 -2.72 -31.80 7.07
N TYR A 386 -2.33 -30.81 7.89
CA TYR A 386 -1.57 -31.00 9.12
C TYR A 386 -2.39 -30.51 10.32
N ASN A 387 -3.03 -31.43 11.04
CA ASN A 387 -3.70 -31.15 12.30
C ASN A 387 -2.71 -31.39 13.44
N TYR A 388 -2.30 -30.38 14.21
CA TYR A 388 -1.43 -30.64 15.36
C TYR A 388 -1.62 -29.74 16.57
N ASN A 389 -1.28 -30.25 17.76
CA ASN A 389 -1.41 -29.50 19.01
C ASN A 389 -2.84 -28.96 19.27
N ASN A 390 -3.89 -29.57 18.72
CA ASN A 390 -5.27 -29.20 19.07
C ASN A 390 -5.74 -29.97 20.31
N THR A 391 -6.62 -29.38 21.12
CA THR A 391 -7.30 -30.06 22.23
C THR A 391 -8.78 -30.24 21.89
N ILE A 392 -9.24 -31.49 21.82
CA ILE A 392 -10.61 -31.86 21.45
C ILE A 392 -11.28 -32.53 22.64
N TYR A 393 -12.42 -32.00 23.08
CA TYR A 393 -13.20 -32.53 24.19
C TYR A 393 -14.61 -32.95 23.76
N VAL A 394 -14.89 -34.24 23.89
CA VAL A 394 -16.17 -34.88 23.59
C VAL A 394 -16.89 -35.18 24.90
N GLY A 395 -17.60 -34.19 25.43
CA GLY A 395 -18.38 -34.32 26.66
C GLY A 395 -19.70 -35.09 26.48
N LYS A 396 -20.52 -35.13 27.53
CA LYS A 396 -21.83 -35.80 27.49
C LYS A 396 -22.80 -35.16 26.49
N SER A 397 -22.78 -33.84 26.35
CA SER A 397 -23.59 -33.02 25.42
C SER A 397 -23.25 -33.25 23.94
N SER A 398 -22.03 -33.68 23.63
CA SER A 398 -21.43 -33.78 22.29
C SER A 398 -22.09 -34.77 21.30
N GLY A 399 -23.26 -35.34 21.57
CA GLY A 399 -23.78 -36.44 20.74
C GLY A 399 -22.85 -37.68 20.77
N ASN A 400 -22.67 -38.38 19.65
CA ASN A 400 -21.64 -39.42 19.49
C ASN A 400 -20.78 -39.04 18.27
N PRO A 401 -19.86 -38.06 18.40
CA PRO A 401 -19.17 -37.50 17.27
C PRO A 401 -18.08 -38.46 16.81
N VAL A 402 -17.89 -38.54 15.49
CA VAL A 402 -16.76 -39.26 14.91
C VAL A 402 -15.57 -38.30 14.83
N MET A 403 -14.41 -38.69 15.33
CA MET A 403 -13.22 -37.82 15.27
C MET A 403 -12.75 -37.54 13.86
N SER A 404 -12.87 -38.51 12.96
CA SER A 404 -12.81 -38.22 11.53
C SER A 404 -13.86 -38.97 10.74
N ASP A 405 -14.73 -38.22 10.07
CA ASP A 405 -15.57 -38.76 9.00
C ASP A 405 -14.91 -38.54 7.63
N TYR A 406 -15.10 -39.49 6.72
CA TYR A 406 -14.48 -39.53 5.40
C TYR A 406 -15.49 -40.01 4.37
N PHE A 407 -15.74 -39.20 3.33
CA PHE A 407 -16.56 -39.64 2.20
C PHE A 407 -16.02 -39.10 0.87
N THR A 408 -15.95 -39.97 -0.13
CA THR A 408 -15.50 -39.61 -1.48
C THR A 408 -16.63 -38.96 -2.27
N LYS A 409 -16.45 -37.71 -2.69
CA LYS A 409 -17.21 -37.12 -3.80
C LYS A 409 -16.60 -37.58 -5.13
N ALA A 410 -17.29 -37.29 -6.25
CA ALA A 410 -16.81 -37.65 -7.59
C ALA A 410 -15.45 -37.03 -7.95
N SER A 411 -15.08 -35.92 -7.31
CA SER A 411 -13.78 -35.25 -7.42
C SER A 411 -12.58 -36.07 -6.94
N GLY A 412 -12.79 -37.05 -6.07
CA GLY A 412 -11.74 -37.94 -5.59
C GLY A 412 -11.75 -38.20 -4.08
N ALA A 413 -10.55 -38.41 -3.56
CA ALA A 413 -10.28 -38.96 -2.25
C ALA A 413 -9.26 -38.08 -1.51
N PRO A 414 -9.53 -37.65 -0.26
CA PRO A 414 -8.54 -37.02 0.61
C PRO A 414 -7.26 -37.85 0.76
N ARG A 415 -6.10 -37.19 0.79
CA ARG A 415 -4.76 -37.80 0.89
C ARG A 415 -3.86 -36.97 1.80
N ASN A 416 -2.76 -37.58 2.26
CA ASN A 416 -1.71 -36.93 3.07
C ASN A 416 -2.28 -36.06 4.21
N ILE A 417 -3.20 -36.64 4.96
CA ILE A 417 -3.78 -36.05 6.17
C ILE A 417 -2.96 -36.56 7.37
N TYR A 418 -2.38 -35.65 8.12
CA TYR A 418 -1.45 -35.92 9.19
C TYR A 418 -1.94 -35.32 10.51
N ASN A 419 -1.86 -36.11 11.58
CA ASN A 419 -2.33 -35.73 12.91
C ASN A 419 -1.21 -35.97 13.93
N TYR A 420 -0.68 -34.91 14.53
CA TYR A 420 0.42 -34.95 15.50
C TYR A 420 0.13 -34.17 16.78
N ASN A 421 0.61 -34.61 17.95
CA ASN A 421 0.51 -33.84 19.20
C ASN A 421 -0.92 -33.40 19.59
N ASN A 422 -1.99 -33.98 19.05
CA ASN A 422 -3.35 -33.58 19.43
C ASN A 422 -3.80 -34.32 20.70
N ALA A 423 -4.57 -33.66 21.55
CA ALA A 423 -5.14 -34.24 22.75
C ALA A 423 -6.65 -34.49 22.57
N TYR A 424 -7.04 -35.75 22.48
CA TYR A 424 -8.43 -36.19 22.30
C TYR A 424 -8.99 -36.75 23.62
N TYR A 425 -10.01 -36.10 24.17
CA TYR A 425 -10.63 -36.42 25.45
C TYR A 425 -12.12 -36.76 25.23
N SER A 426 -12.61 -37.91 25.71
CA SER A 426 -13.98 -38.39 25.47
C SER A 426 -14.64 -38.97 26.71
N VAL A 427 -15.86 -38.52 27.01
CA VAL A 427 -16.64 -38.97 28.18
C VAL A 427 -17.69 -40.00 27.75
N GLY A 428 -17.49 -41.26 28.17
CA GLY A 428 -18.51 -42.31 28.09
C GLY A 428 -18.50 -43.14 26.80
N ASP A 429 -17.31 -43.47 26.30
CA ASP A 429 -17.08 -44.40 25.19
C ASP A 429 -17.73 -44.07 23.85
N LYS A 430 -17.42 -42.87 23.36
CA LYS A 430 -17.72 -42.43 21.99
C LYS A 430 -16.51 -42.77 21.10
N GLY A 431 -16.76 -43.43 19.97
CA GLY A 431 -15.74 -44.15 19.22
C GLY A 431 -14.91 -43.29 18.27
N TRP A 432 -13.66 -43.68 18.08
CA TRP A 432 -12.70 -43.04 17.19
C TRP A 432 -12.60 -43.85 15.87
N ASP A 433 -13.35 -43.48 14.82
CA ASP A 433 -13.18 -44.08 13.47
C ASP A 433 -12.20 -43.22 12.64
N LEU A 434 -11.18 -43.88 12.08
CA LEU A 434 -9.92 -43.25 11.66
C LEU A 434 -9.27 -44.00 10.49
N THR A 435 -9.96 -44.02 9.36
CA THR A 435 -9.44 -44.63 8.13
C THR A 435 -8.72 -43.59 7.25
N GLY A 436 -7.62 -43.99 6.60
CA GLY A 436 -6.97 -43.23 5.51
C GLY A 436 -5.98 -42.12 5.91
N GLN A 437 -5.71 -41.88 7.19
CA GLN A 437 -4.86 -40.78 7.66
C GLN A 437 -3.65 -41.29 8.47
N THR A 438 -2.65 -40.43 8.64
CA THR A 438 -1.53 -40.66 9.56
C THR A 438 -1.83 -40.07 10.94
N PHE A 439 -1.56 -40.85 11.99
CA PHE A 439 -1.59 -40.43 13.39
C PHE A 439 -0.25 -40.81 14.02
N ASP A 440 0.41 -39.88 14.71
CA ASP A 440 1.55 -40.19 15.56
C ASP A 440 1.67 -39.17 16.71
N TYR A 441 2.18 -39.57 17.88
CA TYR A 441 2.37 -38.68 19.04
C TYR A 441 1.09 -37.96 19.54
N ASN A 442 -0.09 -38.55 19.38
CA ASN A 442 -1.34 -37.98 19.92
C ASN A 442 -1.73 -38.61 21.28
N ALA A 443 -2.60 -37.95 22.03
CA ALA A 443 -3.20 -38.50 23.25
C ALA A 443 -4.67 -38.84 23.06
N TYR A 444 -5.12 -39.97 23.61
CA TYR A 444 -6.48 -40.48 23.50
C TYR A 444 -6.98 -40.97 24.86
N TYR A 445 -7.89 -40.21 25.47
CA TYR A 445 -8.42 -40.52 26.79
C TYR A 445 -9.93 -40.70 26.79
N GLY A 446 -10.38 -41.90 27.17
CA GLY A 446 -11.75 -42.35 27.02
C GLY A 446 -12.12 -42.69 25.56
N GLY A 447 -13.12 -43.56 25.37
CA GLY A 447 -13.40 -44.15 24.04
C GLY A 447 -12.88 -45.58 23.94
N ASN A 448 -13.73 -46.50 23.46
CA ASN A 448 -13.37 -47.91 23.28
C ASN A 448 -12.44 -48.18 22.07
N THR A 449 -12.17 -47.18 21.21
CA THR A 449 -11.46 -47.39 19.93
C THR A 449 -10.06 -46.78 19.93
N LEU A 450 -9.08 -47.46 20.53
CA LEU A 450 -7.69 -47.00 20.45
C LEU A 450 -7.18 -46.95 19.00
N VAL A 451 -6.49 -45.87 18.65
CA VAL A 451 -5.85 -45.68 17.34
C VAL A 451 -4.65 -46.61 17.22
N GLN A 452 -4.88 -47.81 16.67
CA GLN A 452 -3.82 -48.83 16.60
C GLN A 452 -2.65 -48.41 15.70
N ALA A 453 -2.89 -47.51 14.74
CA ALA A 453 -1.88 -46.99 13.82
C ALA A 453 -0.92 -45.96 14.46
N ASP A 454 -1.32 -45.27 15.53
CA ASP A 454 -0.46 -44.30 16.22
C ASP A 454 0.56 -45.06 17.08
N ALA A 455 1.84 -44.96 16.73
CA ALA A 455 2.91 -45.74 17.36
C ALA A 455 3.33 -45.16 18.71
N HIS A 456 3.23 -43.83 18.88
CA HIS A 456 3.68 -43.10 20.05
C HIS A 456 2.53 -42.59 20.94
N LYS A 457 1.29 -43.05 20.70
CA LYS A 457 0.09 -42.66 21.44
C LYS A 457 0.23 -42.69 22.95
N ILE A 458 -0.34 -41.68 23.60
CA ILE A 458 -0.60 -41.68 25.05
C ILE A 458 -2.08 -42.02 25.30
N THR A 459 -2.33 -42.88 26.29
CA THR A 459 -3.69 -43.28 26.70
C THR A 459 -3.96 -43.05 28.19
N ASP A 460 -3.00 -42.49 28.91
CA ASP A 460 -3.15 -42.04 30.29
C ASP A 460 -4.01 -40.79 30.38
N ASP A 461 -4.54 -40.51 31.57
CA ASP A 461 -5.30 -39.28 31.85
C ASP A 461 -4.45 -38.03 31.53
N PRO A 462 -4.90 -37.13 30.62
CA PRO A 462 -4.23 -35.89 30.28
C PRO A 462 -3.97 -34.95 31.46
N ARG A 463 -4.70 -35.11 32.57
CA ARG A 463 -4.65 -34.24 33.76
C ARG A 463 -4.77 -32.76 33.37
N PHE A 464 -5.81 -32.46 32.60
CA PHE A 464 -6.30 -31.10 32.42
C PHE A 464 -6.82 -30.54 33.75
N VAL A 465 -6.80 -29.21 33.94
CA VAL A 465 -7.26 -28.56 35.18
C VAL A 465 -8.73 -28.84 35.49
N ASP A 466 -9.61 -28.65 34.50
CA ASP A 466 -11.06 -28.91 34.59
C ASP A 466 -11.64 -29.11 33.17
N PRO A 467 -11.39 -30.27 32.52
CA PRO A 467 -11.73 -30.46 31.11
C PRO A 467 -13.25 -30.47 30.90
N GLY A 468 -13.72 -29.69 29.91
CA GLY A 468 -15.14 -29.47 29.67
C GLY A 468 -15.75 -28.26 30.38
N SER A 469 -14.94 -27.43 31.07
CA SER A 469 -15.40 -26.23 31.78
C SER A 469 -15.63 -25.00 30.90
N GLY A 470 -15.35 -25.07 29.59
CA GLY A 470 -15.49 -23.94 28.68
C GLY A 470 -16.94 -23.44 28.63
N GLY A 471 -17.11 -22.13 28.72
CA GLY A 471 -18.39 -21.44 28.50
C GLY A 471 -18.44 -20.85 27.10
N ASN A 472 -19.21 -19.76 26.97
CA ASN A 472 -19.08 -18.82 25.86
C ASN A 472 -17.99 -17.80 26.24
N GLY A 473 -17.11 -17.47 25.31
CA GLY A 473 -15.91 -16.67 25.50
C GLY A 473 -14.64 -17.51 25.38
N MET A 474 -13.75 -17.12 24.48
CA MET A 474 -12.44 -17.75 24.27
C MET A 474 -11.55 -17.84 25.53
N ASP A 475 -11.74 -16.94 26.49
CA ASP A 475 -11.02 -16.88 27.76
C ASP A 475 -11.56 -17.88 28.82
N THR A 476 -12.71 -18.52 28.56
CA THR A 476 -13.33 -19.46 29.51
C THR A 476 -12.68 -20.85 29.53
N VAL A 477 -11.71 -21.11 28.65
CA VAL A 477 -11.17 -22.44 28.36
C VAL A 477 -9.95 -22.85 29.23
N HIS A 478 -9.67 -22.11 30.30
CA HIS A 478 -8.58 -22.41 31.27
C HIS A 478 -8.61 -23.85 31.84
N GLY A 479 -9.77 -24.51 31.84
CA GLY A 479 -9.90 -25.92 32.19
C GLY A 479 -9.03 -26.88 31.36
N TYR A 480 -8.60 -26.49 30.15
CA TYR A 480 -7.75 -27.29 29.26
C TYR A 480 -6.24 -27.08 29.46
N GLN A 481 -5.82 -26.27 30.44
CA GLN A 481 -4.40 -26.18 30.79
C GLN A 481 -3.93 -27.48 31.45
N LEU A 482 -2.67 -27.86 31.22
CA LEU A 482 -2.06 -29.07 31.78
C LEU A 482 -1.68 -28.88 33.26
N GLN A 483 -2.01 -29.86 34.10
CA GLN A 483 -1.49 -29.93 35.47
C GLN A 483 -0.02 -30.37 35.47
N ALA A 484 0.73 -29.97 36.51
CA ALA A 484 2.18 -30.18 36.65
C ALA A 484 2.69 -31.64 36.59
N ASN A 485 1.77 -32.61 36.66
CA ASN A 485 2.05 -34.04 36.60
C ASN A 485 1.38 -34.70 35.37
N SER A 486 0.94 -33.92 34.39
CA SER A 486 0.35 -34.45 33.15
C SER A 486 1.33 -35.35 32.40
N PRO A 487 0.88 -36.49 31.83
CA PRO A 487 1.69 -37.31 30.94
C PRO A 487 1.93 -36.65 29.57
N LEU A 488 1.26 -35.53 29.26
CA LEU A 488 1.38 -34.83 27.98
C LEU A 488 2.54 -33.84 27.94
N ILE A 489 3.16 -33.55 29.09
CA ILE A 489 4.26 -32.60 29.21
C ILE A 489 5.54 -33.20 28.63
N GLY A 490 6.14 -32.54 27.64
CA GLY A 490 7.34 -32.97 26.93
C GLY A 490 7.17 -34.24 26.09
N ALA A 491 5.93 -34.61 25.78
CA ALA A 491 5.57 -35.87 25.12
C ALA A 491 5.36 -35.77 23.61
N GLY A 492 5.23 -34.55 23.06
CA GLY A 492 4.96 -34.31 21.64
C GLY A 492 6.22 -34.32 20.76
N ILE A 493 6.05 -34.59 19.47
CA ILE A 493 7.12 -34.49 18.48
C ILE A 493 7.33 -33.03 18.04
N ARG A 494 8.58 -32.63 17.78
CA ARG A 494 8.91 -31.26 17.33
C ARG A 494 8.37 -31.02 15.92
N VAL A 495 7.72 -29.88 15.74
CA VAL A 495 7.26 -29.35 14.44
C VAL A 495 8.08 -28.10 14.13
N SER A 496 8.57 -27.96 12.89
CA SER A 496 9.51 -26.88 12.53
C SER A 496 8.88 -25.49 12.46
N ASP A 497 7.64 -25.41 11.95
CA ASP A 497 6.80 -24.21 11.99
C ASP A 497 5.68 -24.49 12.99
N ASN A 498 5.93 -24.13 14.25
CA ASN A 498 4.98 -24.30 15.36
C ASN A 498 4.25 -23.00 15.71
N GLY A 499 4.40 -21.92 14.92
CA GLY A 499 3.78 -20.62 15.21
C GLY A 499 4.36 -19.84 16.40
N GLY A 500 5.30 -20.42 17.14
CA GLY A 500 5.99 -19.78 18.26
C GLY A 500 5.18 -19.61 19.55
N ARG A 501 3.88 -19.95 19.57
CA ARG A 501 3.00 -19.86 20.74
C ARG A 501 1.92 -20.93 20.79
N ASP A 502 1.40 -21.20 21.98
CA ASP A 502 0.21 -22.02 22.21
C ASP A 502 -1.10 -21.20 22.19
N TYR A 503 -2.25 -21.85 22.46
CA TYR A 503 -3.56 -21.16 22.53
C TYR A 503 -3.59 -20.05 23.58
N PHE A 504 -2.90 -20.24 24.70
CA PHE A 504 -2.88 -19.33 25.85
C PHE A 504 -1.82 -18.22 25.72
N GLY A 505 -1.06 -18.22 24.63
CA GLY A 505 -0.02 -17.25 24.30
C GLY A 505 1.36 -17.57 24.89
N ASN A 506 1.54 -18.72 25.54
CA ASN A 506 2.83 -19.19 26.07
C ASN A 506 3.81 -19.47 24.92
N PRO A 507 5.13 -19.22 25.06
CA PRO A 507 6.10 -19.49 24.00
C PRO A 507 6.32 -21.00 23.75
N THR A 508 6.23 -21.44 22.49
CA THR A 508 6.55 -22.84 22.12
C THR A 508 8.03 -22.98 21.73
N TYR A 509 8.85 -23.89 22.26
CA TYR A 509 8.54 -24.94 23.23
C TYR A 509 9.24 -24.69 24.57
N ASN A 510 8.58 -25.01 25.69
CA ASN A 510 9.27 -25.14 26.97
C ASN A 510 9.96 -26.52 27.05
N GLY A 511 11.06 -26.69 26.29
CA GLY A 511 11.90 -27.90 26.30
C GLY A 511 11.59 -28.90 25.17
N ALA A 512 10.85 -29.95 25.49
CA ALA A 512 10.22 -30.83 24.49
C ALA A 512 8.75 -30.41 24.34
N PRO A 513 8.15 -30.53 23.14
CA PRO A 513 6.77 -30.11 22.91
C PRO A 513 5.76 -30.83 23.82
N ASP A 514 4.70 -30.13 24.18
CA ASP A 514 3.56 -30.74 24.85
C ASP A 514 2.55 -31.29 23.83
N ILE A 515 1.70 -32.21 24.27
CA ILE A 515 0.55 -32.69 23.49
C ILE A 515 -0.69 -31.87 23.88
N GLY A 516 -1.38 -31.32 22.87
CA GLY A 516 -2.56 -30.46 23.01
C GLY A 516 -2.24 -28.97 22.81
N ALA A 517 -3.26 -28.14 23.09
CA ALA A 517 -3.26 -26.70 22.81
C ALA A 517 -2.57 -25.83 23.88
N HIS A 518 -1.94 -26.42 24.89
CA HIS A 518 -1.28 -25.73 26.00
C HIS A 518 0.14 -26.26 26.23
N GLU A 519 1.13 -25.37 26.17
CA GLU A 519 2.50 -25.62 26.63
C GLU A 519 2.62 -25.30 28.13
N TYR A 520 3.20 -26.21 28.89
CA TYR A 520 3.34 -26.10 30.34
C TYR A 520 4.59 -25.30 30.75
N GLU A 521 4.39 -24.05 31.14
CA GLU A 521 5.44 -23.10 31.58
C GLU A 521 6.14 -23.42 32.92
N GLY A 522 5.92 -24.62 33.49
CA GLY A 522 6.56 -25.04 34.74
C GLY A 522 7.91 -25.74 34.53
N SER A 523 8.34 -26.51 35.54
CA SER A 523 9.54 -27.33 35.43
C SER A 523 9.28 -28.60 34.62
N VAL A 524 9.78 -28.63 33.40
CA VAL A 524 9.65 -29.76 32.45
C VAL A 524 10.81 -30.77 32.59
N PRO A 525 10.63 -32.04 32.16
CA PRO A 525 11.74 -32.96 31.96
C PRO A 525 12.73 -32.46 30.89
N PRO A 526 14.03 -32.83 30.96
CA PRO A 526 14.95 -32.56 29.87
C PRO A 526 14.48 -33.25 28.58
N ALA A 527 14.56 -32.55 27.45
CA ALA A 527 14.27 -33.15 26.14
C ALA A 527 15.12 -34.41 25.93
N GLY A 528 14.47 -35.55 25.71
CA GLY A 528 15.16 -36.80 25.40
C GLY A 528 15.81 -36.80 24.02
N ASN A 529 16.34 -37.94 23.61
CA ASN A 529 16.70 -38.18 22.21
C ASN A 529 15.42 -38.33 21.38
N MET A 530 14.78 -37.19 21.09
CA MET A 530 13.61 -37.10 20.21
C MET A 530 14.02 -37.38 18.77
N PRO A 531 13.10 -37.89 17.92
CA PRO A 531 13.31 -37.93 16.47
C PRO A 531 13.51 -36.51 15.90
N ASP A 532 14.05 -36.44 14.68
CA ASP A 532 14.20 -35.17 13.95
C ASP A 532 12.85 -34.45 13.84
N PRO A 533 12.84 -33.09 13.88
CA PRO A 533 11.60 -32.34 13.76
C PRO A 533 10.83 -32.67 12.48
N ILE A 534 9.50 -32.79 12.60
CA ILE A 534 8.61 -32.82 11.45
C ILE A 534 8.74 -31.46 10.76
N VAL A 535 9.41 -31.46 9.61
CA VAL A 535 9.49 -30.30 8.75
C VAL A 535 8.17 -30.21 7.98
N ILE A 536 7.27 -29.35 8.46
CA ILE A 536 6.11 -28.95 7.65
C ILE A 536 6.64 -28.04 6.57
N VAL A 537 6.91 -28.63 5.41
CA VAL A 537 7.09 -27.90 4.16
C VAL A 537 5.70 -27.74 3.57
N PRO A 538 5.15 -26.50 3.46
CA PRO A 538 3.99 -26.25 2.62
C PRO A 538 4.37 -26.63 1.19
N LYS A 539 4.05 -27.85 0.80
CA LYS A 539 4.36 -28.33 -0.54
C LYS A 539 3.31 -27.73 -1.46
N ARG A 540 3.51 -26.47 -1.87
CA ARG A 540 2.87 -25.92 -3.07
C ARG A 540 2.93 -27.04 -4.10
N PRO A 541 1.80 -27.44 -4.72
CA PRO A 541 1.81 -28.62 -5.56
C PRO A 541 2.86 -28.32 -6.60
N ALA A 542 3.80 -29.25 -6.81
CA ALA A 542 4.85 -29.07 -7.81
C ALA A 542 4.10 -28.70 -9.08
N SER A 543 4.24 -27.44 -9.51
CA SER A 543 3.30 -26.81 -10.44
C SER A 543 3.14 -27.75 -11.60
N THR A 544 1.96 -28.36 -11.75
CA THR A 544 1.72 -29.33 -12.82
C THR A 544 2.12 -28.59 -14.08
N PRO A 545 3.14 -29.06 -14.82
CA PRO A 545 3.52 -28.39 -16.05
C PRO A 545 2.27 -28.50 -16.93
N VAL A 546 1.61 -27.40 -17.27
CA VAL A 546 2.16 -26.07 -17.49
C VAL A 546 1.09 -24.98 -17.32
N ASP A 547 1.32 -24.00 -16.45
CA ASP A 547 0.58 -22.73 -16.51
C ASP A 547 0.93 -22.06 -17.84
N ASN A 548 -0.06 -21.83 -18.71
CA ASN A 548 0.12 -20.96 -19.87
C ASN A 548 0.29 -19.54 -19.35
N LEU A 549 1.54 -19.08 -19.28
CA LEU A 549 1.88 -17.76 -18.77
C LEU A 549 1.24 -16.65 -19.61
N ALA A 550 0.96 -16.88 -20.89
CA ALA A 550 0.40 -15.87 -21.79
C ALA A 550 -0.94 -15.31 -21.30
N THR A 551 -1.73 -16.11 -20.56
CA THR A 551 -3.03 -15.68 -20.01
C THR A 551 -2.92 -14.67 -18.86
N GLN A 552 -1.69 -14.37 -18.41
CA GLN A 552 -1.39 -13.32 -17.43
C GLN A 552 -1.03 -11.98 -18.11
N ALA A 553 -1.00 -11.94 -19.45
CA ALA A 553 -0.63 -10.75 -20.22
C ALA A 553 -1.85 -9.88 -20.54
N ALA A 554 -1.62 -8.59 -20.73
CA ALA A 554 -2.38 -7.80 -21.70
C ALA A 554 -1.81 -8.10 -23.10
N ALA A 555 -2.62 -8.68 -23.99
CA ALA A 555 -2.26 -8.85 -25.39
C ALA A 555 -2.49 -7.56 -26.17
N SER A 556 -1.58 -7.23 -27.10
CA SER A 556 -1.72 -6.08 -28.00
C SER A 556 -1.08 -6.37 -29.35
N THR A 557 -1.50 -5.64 -30.38
CA THR A 557 -1.07 -5.88 -31.77
C THR A 557 -0.97 -4.60 -32.58
N THR A 558 -0.03 -4.51 -33.52
CA THR A 558 0.05 -3.39 -34.48
C THR A 558 -0.71 -3.66 -35.79
N PHE A 559 -1.17 -4.90 -36.01
CA PHE A 559 -2.08 -5.21 -37.10
C PHE A 559 -3.42 -4.48 -36.91
N GLU A 560 -4.02 -4.00 -38.01
CA GLU A 560 -5.38 -3.43 -37.96
C GLU A 560 -6.39 -4.49 -37.51
N SER A 561 -7.07 -4.26 -36.38
CA SER A 561 -7.87 -5.25 -35.65
C SER A 561 -9.32 -5.35 -36.15
N SER A 562 -9.84 -6.57 -36.22
CA SER A 562 -11.25 -6.81 -36.56
C SER A 562 -12.19 -6.63 -35.36
N SER A 563 -13.44 -6.24 -35.63
CA SER A 563 -14.51 -6.27 -34.62
C SER A 563 -15.13 -7.65 -34.42
N SER A 564 -14.57 -8.71 -35.03
CA SER A 564 -15.10 -10.08 -35.04
C SER A 564 -14.23 -11.08 -34.28
N GLY A 565 -12.97 -10.72 -34.00
CA GLY A 565 -12.03 -11.52 -33.21
C GLY A 565 -10.93 -10.59 -32.69
N PRO A 566 -11.04 -10.08 -31.45
CA PRO A 566 -10.11 -9.13 -30.88
C PRO A 566 -8.82 -9.85 -30.42
N ILE A 567 -7.80 -9.11 -30.01
CA ILE A 567 -6.44 -9.68 -29.81
C ILE A 567 -6.33 -10.58 -28.58
N GLU A 568 -7.22 -10.37 -27.62
CA GLU A 568 -7.33 -11.10 -26.36
C GLU A 568 -7.69 -12.58 -26.57
N HIS A 569 -8.29 -12.93 -27.73
CA HIS A 569 -8.52 -14.34 -28.12
C HIS A 569 -7.24 -15.17 -28.28
N ILE A 570 -6.03 -14.57 -28.29
CA ILE A 570 -4.78 -15.36 -28.35
C ILE A 570 -4.24 -15.72 -26.97
N ILE A 571 -4.93 -15.35 -25.88
CA ILE A 571 -4.47 -15.55 -24.50
C ILE A 571 -5.61 -15.98 -23.54
N ASP A 572 -6.77 -16.38 -24.06
CA ASP A 572 -7.94 -16.75 -23.27
C ASP A 572 -7.98 -18.26 -22.90
N ASN A 573 -7.05 -19.07 -23.42
CA ASN A 573 -7.07 -20.54 -23.41
C ASN A 573 -8.28 -21.17 -24.15
N GLU A 574 -9.05 -20.41 -24.93
CA GLU A 574 -10.19 -20.91 -25.72
C GLU A 574 -9.80 -21.13 -27.19
N TYR A 575 -9.17 -22.27 -27.45
CA TYR A 575 -8.76 -22.69 -28.80
C TYR A 575 -9.83 -22.71 -29.90
N ASP A 576 -11.11 -22.49 -29.59
CA ASP A 576 -12.22 -22.34 -30.54
C ASP A 576 -12.40 -20.91 -31.07
N THR A 577 -11.95 -19.88 -30.34
CA THR A 577 -11.90 -18.49 -30.80
C THR A 577 -10.61 -18.22 -31.58
N SER A 578 -10.55 -17.08 -32.27
CA SER A 578 -9.31 -16.61 -32.89
C SER A 578 -9.29 -15.09 -32.99
N TRP A 579 -8.09 -14.54 -32.97
CA TRP A 579 -7.80 -13.18 -33.41
C TRP A 579 -7.62 -13.17 -34.93
N GLU A 580 -8.19 -12.15 -35.60
CA GLU A 580 -8.04 -11.91 -37.04
C GLU A 580 -7.83 -10.41 -37.35
N ASN A 581 -7.01 -10.11 -38.36
CA ASN A 581 -6.84 -8.76 -38.90
C ASN A 581 -7.91 -8.41 -39.98
N VAL A 582 -8.23 -7.11 -40.16
CA VAL A 582 -9.33 -6.66 -41.06
C VAL A 582 -8.94 -6.47 -42.52
N THR A 583 -7.72 -6.06 -42.79
CA THR A 583 -7.24 -5.60 -44.11
C THR A 583 -6.09 -6.47 -44.62
N THR A 584 -5.67 -6.31 -45.86
CA THR A 584 -4.52 -7.07 -46.40
C THR A 584 -3.28 -6.84 -45.54
N ALA A 585 -2.81 -7.88 -44.85
CA ALA A 585 -1.68 -7.78 -43.93
C ALA A 585 -0.42 -7.22 -44.63
N SER A 586 0.10 -6.13 -44.09
CA SER A 586 1.46 -5.64 -44.33
C SER A 586 2.42 -6.25 -43.30
N PHE A 587 3.73 -6.18 -43.58
CA PHE A 587 4.76 -6.66 -42.67
C PHE A 587 5.96 -5.67 -42.63
N PRO A 588 6.66 -5.54 -41.50
CA PRO A 588 6.44 -6.27 -40.26
C PRO A 588 5.28 -5.70 -39.41
N ASN A 589 4.74 -6.52 -38.52
CA ASN A 589 3.79 -6.12 -37.47
C ASN A 589 4.11 -6.88 -36.17
N ASP A 590 3.85 -6.26 -35.02
CA ASP A 590 4.14 -6.83 -33.70
C ASP A 590 2.86 -7.38 -33.05
N ILE A 591 2.98 -8.55 -32.41
CA ILE A 591 2.01 -9.09 -31.43
C ILE A 591 2.73 -9.17 -30.09
N THR A 592 2.28 -8.43 -29.09
CA THR A 592 2.96 -8.25 -27.80
C THR A 592 2.13 -8.78 -26.64
N LEU A 593 2.78 -9.51 -25.75
CA LEU A 593 2.28 -9.92 -24.45
C LEU A 593 2.97 -9.06 -23.37
N ASP A 594 2.18 -8.30 -22.60
CA ASP A 594 2.63 -7.36 -21.58
C ASP A 594 2.15 -7.79 -20.19
N PHE A 595 3.07 -8.15 -19.30
CA PHE A 595 2.80 -8.61 -17.93
C PHE A 595 2.85 -7.46 -16.89
N GLY A 596 2.92 -6.20 -17.36
CA GLY A 596 2.99 -5.02 -16.50
C GLY A 596 4.28 -4.99 -15.69
N GLU A 597 4.15 -4.88 -14.37
CA GLU A 597 5.30 -4.90 -13.43
C GLU A 597 5.77 -6.32 -13.09
N GLN A 598 4.98 -7.35 -13.43
CA GLN A 598 5.36 -8.74 -13.15
C GLN A 598 6.50 -9.18 -14.07
N THR A 599 7.53 -9.81 -13.51
CA THR A 599 8.59 -10.45 -14.30
C THR A 599 8.49 -11.97 -14.21
N LEU A 600 8.22 -12.59 -15.35
CA LEU A 600 8.09 -14.04 -15.52
C LEU A 600 9.37 -14.62 -16.14
N MET A 601 9.54 -15.93 -16.04
CA MET A 601 10.57 -16.66 -16.80
C MET A 601 9.91 -17.67 -17.73
N ALA A 602 10.39 -17.76 -18.97
CA ALA A 602 9.95 -18.73 -19.96
C ALA A 602 11.11 -19.15 -20.88
N ASN A 603 10.95 -20.31 -21.52
CA ASN A 603 11.89 -20.86 -22.52
C ASN A 603 11.17 -21.56 -23.70
N GLN A 604 9.85 -21.62 -23.69
CA GLN A 604 9.05 -22.21 -24.75
C GLN A 604 7.79 -21.36 -25.02
N LEU A 605 7.59 -21.05 -26.29
CA LEU A 605 6.38 -20.43 -26.84
C LEU A 605 5.71 -21.48 -27.73
N LYS A 606 4.38 -21.53 -27.78
CA LYS A 606 3.65 -22.27 -28.82
C LYS A 606 2.66 -21.35 -29.51
N LEU A 607 2.50 -21.54 -30.81
CA LEU A 607 1.51 -20.87 -31.63
C LEU A 607 0.48 -21.92 -32.04
N ASN A 608 -0.81 -21.64 -31.82
CA ASN A 608 -1.91 -22.49 -32.25
C ASN A 608 -2.74 -21.79 -33.33
N THR A 609 -3.05 -22.49 -34.43
CA THR A 609 -4.03 -22.02 -35.42
C THR A 609 -4.76 -23.19 -36.08
N ARG A 610 -6.02 -22.97 -36.47
CA ARG A 610 -6.87 -23.92 -37.21
C ARG A 610 -6.78 -23.78 -38.73
N TYR A 611 -6.19 -22.69 -39.19
CA TYR A 611 -6.17 -22.23 -40.58
C TYR A 611 -4.73 -21.99 -41.08
N GLY A 612 -3.77 -22.75 -40.58
CA GLY A 612 -2.34 -22.47 -40.72
C GLY A 612 -1.87 -22.30 -42.17
N GLN A 613 -2.37 -23.11 -43.11
CA GLN A 613 -2.01 -23.00 -44.53
C GLN A 613 -2.66 -21.81 -45.27
N GLU A 614 -3.70 -21.18 -44.71
CA GLU A 614 -4.33 -20.00 -45.30
C GLU A 614 -3.92 -18.72 -44.57
N TRP A 615 -4.00 -18.68 -43.24
CA TRP A 615 -3.86 -17.46 -42.43
C TRP A 615 -2.79 -17.56 -41.34
N GLY A 616 -2.05 -18.67 -41.25
CA GLY A 616 -1.02 -18.84 -40.21
C GLY A 616 0.17 -17.89 -40.34
N ILE A 617 0.76 -17.49 -39.22
CA ILE A 617 2.05 -16.79 -39.15
C ILE A 617 3.16 -17.74 -39.63
N THR A 618 3.91 -17.37 -40.67
CA THR A 618 4.96 -18.22 -41.26
C THR A 618 6.36 -17.70 -40.97
N LYS A 619 6.55 -16.42 -40.66
CA LYS A 619 7.86 -15.87 -40.29
C LYS A 619 7.78 -14.78 -39.24
N PHE A 620 8.64 -14.84 -38.23
CA PHE A 620 8.75 -13.80 -37.19
C PHE A 620 10.13 -13.78 -36.52
N ASP A 621 10.41 -12.70 -35.79
CA ASP A 621 11.41 -12.68 -34.72
C ASP A 621 10.68 -12.72 -33.37
N LEU A 622 11.24 -13.39 -32.38
CA LEU A 622 10.82 -13.34 -30.98
C LEU A 622 11.73 -12.36 -30.24
N GLU A 623 11.16 -11.33 -29.62
CA GLU A 623 11.88 -10.28 -28.90
C GLU A 623 11.29 -10.11 -27.48
N TYR A 624 12.08 -9.70 -26.48
CA TYR A 624 11.60 -9.33 -25.14
C TYR A 624 11.97 -7.90 -24.79
N SER A 625 11.23 -7.28 -23.87
CA SER A 625 11.57 -5.93 -23.38
C SER A 625 12.38 -5.98 -22.09
N ASN A 626 13.39 -5.11 -22.01
CA ASN A 626 14.16 -4.83 -20.80
C ASN A 626 13.78 -3.47 -20.15
N GLY A 627 12.63 -2.89 -20.53
CA GLY A 627 12.20 -1.55 -20.09
C GLY A 627 12.80 -0.39 -20.89
N SER A 628 13.96 -0.57 -21.53
CA SER A 628 14.62 0.47 -22.37
C SER A 628 14.45 0.27 -23.88
N GLY A 629 14.09 -0.95 -24.30
CA GLY A 629 13.91 -1.32 -25.71
C GLY A 629 13.48 -2.77 -25.88
N TRP A 630 13.53 -3.25 -27.13
CA TRP A 630 13.26 -4.64 -27.49
C TRP A 630 14.55 -5.36 -27.88
N ILE A 631 14.80 -6.51 -27.25
CA ILE A 631 15.99 -7.35 -27.42
C ILE A 631 15.59 -8.67 -28.09
N PRO A 632 16.21 -9.08 -29.20
CA PRO A 632 15.91 -10.36 -29.84
C PRO A 632 16.28 -11.59 -28.98
N LEU A 633 15.33 -12.52 -28.84
CA LEU A 633 15.52 -13.87 -28.29
C LEU A 633 15.82 -14.90 -29.38
N ARG A 634 15.06 -14.83 -30.48
CA ARG A 634 15.30 -15.62 -31.69
C ARG A 634 14.93 -14.77 -32.90
N THR A 635 15.80 -14.75 -33.90
CA THR A 635 15.50 -14.12 -35.19
C THR A 635 15.30 -15.15 -36.28
N ASN A 636 14.65 -14.74 -37.37
CA ASN A 636 14.38 -15.55 -38.56
C ASN A 636 13.71 -16.90 -38.22
N ILE A 637 12.71 -16.88 -37.34
CA ILE A 637 11.84 -18.03 -37.09
C ILE A 637 10.99 -18.21 -38.34
N ASN A 638 11.06 -19.40 -38.95
CA ASN A 638 10.21 -19.78 -40.08
C ASN A 638 9.38 -20.99 -39.64
N LEU A 639 8.06 -20.93 -39.86
CA LEU A 639 7.11 -21.99 -39.59
C LEU A 639 6.49 -22.48 -40.90
N THR A 640 6.19 -23.78 -40.95
CA THR A 640 5.40 -24.41 -42.01
C THR A 640 4.20 -25.05 -41.35
N TRP A 641 3.01 -24.74 -41.86
CA TRP A 641 1.73 -25.29 -41.40
C TRP A 641 1.27 -26.42 -42.33
N ASP A 642 0.76 -27.49 -41.75
CA ASP A 642 0.40 -28.72 -42.43
C ASP A 642 -1.13 -28.89 -42.55
N LEU A 643 -1.91 -28.11 -41.78
CA LEU A 643 -3.36 -28.22 -41.67
C LEU A 643 -4.12 -26.95 -42.08
N ASN A 644 -5.34 -27.18 -42.56
CA ASN A 644 -6.38 -26.18 -42.84
C ASN A 644 -7.75 -26.90 -42.83
N THR A 645 -8.07 -27.52 -41.70
CA THR A 645 -9.19 -28.46 -41.57
C THR A 645 -10.17 -28.06 -40.46
N GLY A 646 -9.98 -26.90 -39.83
CA GLY A 646 -10.72 -26.48 -38.64
C GLY A 646 -10.26 -27.18 -37.35
N ALA A 647 -9.21 -28.00 -37.41
CA ALA A 647 -8.57 -28.62 -36.25
C ALA A 647 -7.30 -27.86 -35.86
N ASN A 648 -7.04 -27.76 -34.55
CA ASN A 648 -5.87 -27.08 -34.01
C ASN A 648 -4.56 -27.69 -34.53
N GLU A 649 -3.68 -26.84 -35.06
CA GLU A 649 -2.28 -27.16 -35.31
C GLU A 649 -1.40 -26.32 -34.38
N ILE A 650 -0.46 -26.96 -33.67
CA ILE A 650 0.42 -26.29 -32.70
C ILE A 650 1.87 -26.36 -33.20
N LYS A 651 2.57 -25.23 -33.22
CA LYS A 651 4.01 -25.15 -33.49
C LYS A 651 4.73 -24.58 -32.28
N SER A 652 5.65 -25.37 -31.72
CA SER A 652 6.50 -24.95 -30.59
C SER A 652 7.75 -24.22 -31.07
N VAL A 653 8.11 -23.17 -30.33
CA VAL A 653 9.28 -22.32 -30.53
C VAL A 653 10.01 -22.23 -29.19
N GLU A 654 11.15 -22.90 -29.14
CA GLU A 654 12.04 -22.90 -27.99
C GLU A 654 13.04 -21.74 -28.10
N PHE A 655 13.40 -21.18 -26.94
CA PHE A 655 14.33 -20.07 -26.78
C PHE A 655 15.06 -20.19 -25.41
N PRO A 656 16.19 -19.49 -25.18
CA PRO A 656 16.88 -19.56 -23.90
C PRO A 656 15.98 -19.17 -22.73
N LEU A 657 16.17 -19.77 -21.55
CA LEU A 657 15.42 -19.38 -20.35
C LEU A 657 15.64 -17.90 -20.05
N THR A 658 14.59 -17.10 -20.27
CA THR A 658 14.65 -15.64 -20.26
C THR A 658 13.68 -15.10 -19.22
N ARG A 659 14.13 -14.14 -18.41
CA ARG A 659 13.29 -13.33 -17.53
C ARG A 659 12.84 -12.05 -18.25
N PHE A 660 11.54 -11.77 -18.27
CA PHE A 660 10.97 -10.58 -18.92
C PHE A 660 9.64 -10.16 -18.29
N SER A 661 9.27 -8.89 -18.47
CA SER A 661 7.90 -8.39 -18.23
C SER A 661 7.11 -8.16 -19.51
N LYS A 662 7.76 -8.14 -20.68
CA LYS A 662 7.08 -8.10 -22.00
C LYS A 662 7.80 -8.99 -23.00
N ILE A 663 7.06 -9.72 -23.82
CA ILE A 663 7.58 -10.52 -24.93
C ILE A 663 6.71 -10.30 -26.18
N ARG A 664 7.31 -10.27 -27.37
CA ARG A 664 6.58 -10.04 -28.62
C ARG A 664 7.05 -10.92 -29.77
N LEU A 665 6.10 -11.25 -30.63
CA LEU A 665 6.33 -11.81 -31.95
C LEU A 665 6.32 -10.65 -32.94
N LYS A 666 7.47 -10.36 -33.53
CA LYS A 666 7.63 -9.40 -34.62
C LYS A 666 7.47 -10.14 -35.94
N VAL A 667 6.23 -10.19 -36.42
CA VAL A 667 5.80 -10.95 -37.58
C VAL A 667 6.30 -10.30 -38.85
N HIS A 668 7.02 -11.07 -39.67
CA HIS A 668 7.62 -10.66 -40.95
C HIS A 668 6.93 -11.26 -42.17
N ASP A 669 6.21 -12.37 -42.01
CA ASP A 669 5.51 -13.04 -43.11
C ASP A 669 4.42 -13.99 -42.57
N GLY A 670 3.47 -14.33 -43.45
CA GLY A 670 2.38 -15.27 -43.16
C GLY A 670 1.84 -15.95 -44.42
N ALA A 671 1.02 -16.99 -44.26
CA ALA A 671 0.38 -17.66 -45.39
C ALA A 671 -0.51 -16.68 -46.19
N ASN A 672 -1.14 -15.73 -45.49
CA ASN A 672 -1.74 -14.50 -46.00
C ASN A 672 -2.73 -14.67 -47.17
N GLN A 673 -3.39 -15.83 -47.25
CA GLN A 673 -4.34 -16.14 -48.31
C GLN A 673 -5.58 -15.25 -48.16
N SER A 674 -5.91 -14.52 -49.23
CA SER A 674 -6.92 -13.45 -49.23
C SER A 674 -6.58 -12.23 -48.35
N GLY A 675 -5.32 -12.07 -47.93
CA GLY A 675 -4.85 -10.92 -47.17
C GLY A 675 -4.99 -11.02 -45.65
N ARG A 676 -5.37 -12.19 -45.10
CA ARG A 676 -5.62 -12.38 -43.67
C ARG A 676 -4.53 -13.17 -42.96
N ILE A 677 -4.29 -12.78 -41.71
CA ILE A 677 -3.52 -13.50 -40.70
C ILE A 677 -4.43 -13.76 -39.49
N ALA A 678 -4.37 -14.98 -38.98
CA ALA A 678 -5.20 -15.45 -37.87
C ALA A 678 -4.39 -16.33 -36.92
N LEU A 679 -4.71 -16.22 -35.62
CA LEU A 679 -4.12 -17.04 -34.57
C LEU A 679 -5.20 -17.40 -33.55
N ASN A 680 -5.23 -18.67 -33.13
CA ASN A 680 -6.17 -19.17 -32.14
C ASN A 680 -5.60 -19.07 -30.71
N GLU A 681 -4.31 -19.31 -30.49
CA GLU A 681 -3.69 -19.19 -29.16
C GLU A 681 -2.19 -18.87 -29.27
N LEU A 682 -1.67 -18.08 -28.33
CA LEU A 682 -0.26 -18.04 -27.93
C LEU A 682 -0.13 -18.70 -26.55
N GLU A 683 0.69 -19.73 -26.48
CA GLU A 683 1.00 -20.40 -25.22
C GLU A 683 2.45 -20.08 -24.79
N LEU A 684 2.70 -19.75 -23.52
CA LEU A 684 4.02 -19.36 -23.03
C LEU A 684 4.39 -20.14 -21.76
N TYR A 685 5.59 -20.72 -21.71
CA TYR A 685 5.94 -21.73 -20.70
C TYR A 685 7.38 -21.67 -20.20
N ASN A 686 7.55 -22.03 -18.92
CA ASN A 686 8.83 -22.43 -18.34
C ASN A 686 8.93 -23.97 -18.31
N ASN A 687 9.60 -24.55 -19.30
CA ASN A 687 9.75 -25.99 -19.47
C ASN A 687 11.08 -26.49 -18.88
N ALA A 688 11.01 -27.17 -17.74
CA ALA A 688 12.16 -27.66 -16.98
C ALA A 688 12.94 -28.81 -17.65
N GLU A 689 12.46 -29.40 -18.75
CA GLU A 689 13.25 -30.38 -19.52
C GLU A 689 14.29 -29.68 -20.41
N LEU A 690 13.99 -28.46 -20.90
CA LEU A 690 14.88 -27.72 -21.81
C LEU A 690 16.11 -27.11 -21.13
N SER A 691 16.14 -27.02 -19.80
CA SER A 691 17.29 -26.49 -19.04
C SER A 691 18.35 -27.53 -18.70
N LYS A 692 18.08 -28.83 -18.85
CA LYS A 692 18.95 -29.91 -18.30
C LYS A 692 20.35 -29.99 -18.92
N ASP A 693 20.48 -29.69 -20.21
CA ASP A 693 21.77 -29.72 -20.92
C ASP A 693 22.51 -28.37 -20.87
N MET A 694 21.90 -27.31 -20.29
CA MET A 694 22.48 -25.97 -20.26
C MET A 694 23.60 -25.78 -19.24
N VAL A 695 23.84 -26.73 -18.32
CA VAL A 695 24.89 -26.62 -17.30
C VAL A 695 25.71 -27.90 -17.17
N THR A 696 27.03 -27.73 -17.12
CA THR A 696 28.01 -28.81 -16.98
C THR A 696 29.07 -28.43 -15.96
N THR A 697 29.77 -29.43 -15.41
CA THR A 697 30.91 -29.20 -14.53
C THR A 697 32.00 -30.26 -14.72
N THR A 698 33.26 -29.91 -14.47
CA THR A 698 34.35 -30.88 -14.40
C THR A 698 34.51 -31.50 -13.00
N PHE A 699 33.82 -30.98 -11.98
CA PHE A 699 33.81 -31.58 -10.64
C PHE A 699 32.91 -32.82 -10.65
N ALA A 700 33.40 -33.94 -10.10
CA ALA A 700 32.55 -35.10 -9.87
C ALA A 700 31.42 -34.73 -8.89
N THR A 701 30.18 -35.08 -9.23
CA THR A 701 29.00 -34.76 -8.39
C THR A 701 28.88 -35.78 -7.26
N GLY A 702 28.80 -35.28 -6.03
CA GLY A 702 28.63 -36.08 -4.80
C GLY A 702 27.22 -36.01 -4.21
N ALA A 703 26.51 -34.89 -4.42
CA ALA A 703 25.14 -34.70 -3.96
C ALA A 703 24.32 -33.86 -4.96
N GLY A 704 23.03 -34.18 -5.09
CA GLY A 704 22.12 -33.52 -6.03
C GLY A 704 22.47 -33.78 -7.50
N THR A 705 22.08 -32.84 -8.37
CA THR A 705 22.42 -32.80 -9.80
C THR A 705 22.88 -31.39 -10.16
N ILE A 706 23.80 -31.26 -11.12
CA ILE A 706 24.34 -29.94 -11.52
C ILE A 706 23.24 -28.99 -12.03
N THR A 707 22.15 -29.53 -12.58
CA THR A 707 20.97 -28.77 -13.02
C THR A 707 20.25 -28.02 -11.90
N ASN A 708 20.46 -28.41 -10.64
CA ASN A 708 19.90 -27.71 -9.48
C ASN A 708 20.40 -26.25 -9.39
N ILE A 709 21.58 -25.92 -9.95
CA ILE A 709 22.10 -24.55 -9.86
C ILE A 709 21.46 -23.58 -10.86
N ILE A 710 20.50 -24.03 -11.67
CA ILE A 710 19.77 -23.22 -12.67
C ILE A 710 18.26 -23.53 -12.68
N ASP A 711 17.74 -24.18 -11.63
CA ASP A 711 16.32 -24.53 -11.52
C ASP A 711 15.48 -23.45 -10.83
N ASN A 712 16.10 -22.36 -10.36
CA ASN A 712 15.51 -21.27 -9.59
C ASN A 712 14.86 -21.73 -8.26
N ASN A 713 15.26 -22.90 -7.74
CA ASN A 713 14.83 -23.44 -6.45
C ASN A 713 16.00 -23.41 -5.46
N LEU A 714 16.11 -22.31 -4.72
CA LEU A 714 17.13 -22.08 -3.68
C LEU A 714 17.19 -23.13 -2.54
N ASN A 715 16.28 -24.12 -2.51
CA ASN A 715 16.30 -25.25 -1.59
C ASN A 715 16.84 -26.55 -2.21
N SER A 716 16.92 -26.65 -3.54
CA SER A 716 17.75 -27.65 -4.21
C SER A 716 19.23 -27.22 -4.12
N ALA A 717 20.14 -28.17 -4.27
CA ALA A 717 21.58 -27.88 -4.29
C ALA A 717 22.34 -28.91 -5.12
N TRP A 718 23.45 -28.47 -5.70
CA TRP A 718 24.50 -29.33 -6.24
C TRP A 718 25.71 -29.31 -5.31
N GLY A 719 26.29 -30.47 -5.03
CA GLY A 719 27.54 -30.61 -4.29
C GLY A 719 28.53 -31.51 -5.01
N SER A 720 29.81 -31.14 -4.99
CA SER A 720 30.88 -31.99 -5.50
C SER A 720 31.10 -33.24 -4.61
N THR A 721 31.91 -34.19 -5.07
CA THR A 721 32.55 -35.16 -4.17
C THR A 721 33.61 -34.48 -3.29
N GLY A 722 34.18 -35.20 -2.33
CA GLY A 722 35.25 -34.68 -1.46
C GLY A 722 36.65 -34.65 -2.08
N ASP A 723 36.87 -35.38 -3.18
CA ASP A 723 38.17 -35.48 -3.86
C ASP A 723 38.30 -34.42 -4.98
N ILE A 724 38.25 -33.14 -4.62
CA ILE A 724 38.34 -32.03 -5.58
C ILE A 724 39.77 -31.51 -5.80
N THR A 725 40.12 -31.29 -7.07
CA THR A 725 41.33 -30.60 -7.51
C THR A 725 40.95 -29.29 -8.19
N PHE A 726 41.63 -28.20 -7.83
CA PHE A 726 41.46 -26.90 -8.48
C PHE A 726 42.60 -26.61 -9.49
N PRO A 727 42.34 -25.84 -10.56
CA PRO A 727 41.04 -25.29 -10.93
C PRO A 727 40.09 -26.33 -11.52
N GLY A 728 38.79 -26.09 -11.43
CA GLY A 728 37.75 -26.86 -12.09
C GLY A 728 36.61 -25.96 -12.59
N ASP A 729 35.88 -26.41 -13.61
CA ASP A 729 34.92 -25.58 -14.33
C ASP A 729 33.48 -25.88 -13.91
N ILE A 730 32.67 -24.82 -13.83
CA ILE A 730 31.20 -24.87 -13.94
C ILE A 730 30.86 -24.05 -15.19
N THR A 731 30.35 -24.71 -16.23
CA THR A 731 30.10 -24.09 -17.54
C THR A 731 28.62 -24.13 -17.89
N LEU A 732 28.06 -22.95 -18.13
CA LEU A 732 26.77 -22.73 -18.74
C LEU A 732 26.93 -22.67 -20.26
N ASP A 733 26.10 -23.41 -20.98
CA ASP A 733 26.12 -23.55 -22.43
C ASP A 733 24.81 -23.02 -23.01
N TYR A 734 24.86 -21.86 -23.68
CA TYR A 734 23.72 -21.27 -24.37
C TYR A 734 23.60 -21.79 -25.82
N GLY A 735 24.38 -22.83 -26.17
CA GLY A 735 24.36 -23.49 -27.46
C GLY A 735 24.88 -22.58 -28.58
N ASN A 736 24.05 -22.41 -29.61
CA ASN A 736 24.37 -21.58 -30.79
C ASN A 736 23.94 -20.11 -30.62
N HIS A 737 23.63 -19.67 -29.40
CA HIS A 737 23.12 -18.33 -29.10
C HIS A 737 24.06 -17.57 -28.17
N SER A 738 24.41 -16.33 -28.52
CA SER A 738 25.15 -15.44 -27.63
C SER A 738 24.21 -14.69 -26.69
N VAL A 739 24.41 -14.83 -25.38
CA VAL A 739 23.69 -14.08 -24.35
C VAL A 739 24.60 -12.98 -23.82
N PRO A 740 24.17 -11.70 -23.75
CA PRO A 740 24.94 -10.67 -23.09
C PRO A 740 24.92 -10.93 -21.59
N VAL A 741 26.06 -10.87 -20.91
CA VAL A 741 26.20 -11.17 -19.47
C VAL A 741 27.24 -10.25 -18.83
N ASN A 742 26.98 -9.77 -17.62
CA ASN A 742 27.89 -8.85 -16.92
C ASN A 742 27.93 -9.03 -15.39
N LYS A 743 27.15 -9.95 -14.83
CA LYS A 743 27.13 -10.28 -13.41
C LYS A 743 26.80 -11.75 -13.20
N VAL A 744 27.47 -12.38 -12.23
CA VAL A 744 27.14 -13.71 -11.72
C VAL A 744 26.88 -13.61 -10.22
N THR A 745 25.86 -14.30 -9.73
CA THR A 745 25.53 -14.39 -8.31
C THR A 745 25.50 -15.84 -7.90
N LEU A 746 26.44 -16.23 -7.04
CA LEU A 746 26.51 -17.54 -6.43
C LEU A 746 25.59 -17.53 -5.21
N VAL A 747 24.76 -18.56 -5.08
CA VAL A 747 23.93 -18.79 -3.89
C VAL A 747 24.36 -20.10 -3.25
N THR A 748 24.62 -20.10 -1.95
CA THR A 748 24.86 -21.33 -1.20
C THR A 748 24.35 -21.21 0.24
N PHE A 749 23.89 -22.31 0.81
CA PHE A 749 23.84 -22.51 2.25
C PHE A 749 25.16 -23.12 2.76
N PHE A 750 25.42 -23.03 4.06
CA PHE A 750 26.68 -23.41 4.72
C PHE A 750 27.93 -22.79 4.05
N GLY A 751 27.88 -21.52 3.62
CA GLY A 751 28.92 -20.89 2.79
C GLY A 751 30.33 -20.91 3.38
N ILE A 752 30.50 -20.71 4.69
CA ILE A 752 31.80 -20.84 5.38
C ILE A 752 32.36 -22.27 5.30
N GLY A 753 31.51 -23.29 5.16
CA GLY A 753 31.90 -24.69 5.12
C GLY A 753 32.11 -25.28 3.72
N GLN A 754 31.33 -24.83 2.73
CA GLN A 754 31.34 -25.42 1.36
C GLN A 754 31.20 -24.40 0.21
N GLY A 755 31.14 -23.11 0.48
CA GLY A 755 31.00 -22.08 -0.57
C GLY A 755 32.28 -21.90 -1.39
N ILE A 756 32.12 -21.63 -2.69
CA ILE A 756 33.22 -21.24 -3.59
C ILE A 756 33.80 -19.89 -3.15
N THR A 757 35.14 -19.78 -3.04
CA THR A 757 35.81 -18.57 -2.52
C THR A 757 36.67 -17.85 -3.55
N ASN A 758 37.14 -18.53 -4.61
CA ASN A 758 37.85 -17.88 -5.72
C ASN A 758 37.52 -18.49 -7.08
N PHE A 759 37.32 -17.67 -8.11
CA PHE A 759 37.11 -18.12 -9.49
C PHE A 759 37.52 -17.07 -10.54
N ASP A 760 37.82 -17.51 -11.77
CA ASP A 760 37.77 -16.66 -12.96
C ASP A 760 36.37 -16.74 -13.61
N VAL A 761 35.94 -15.67 -14.27
CA VAL A 761 34.79 -15.67 -15.19
C VAL A 761 35.33 -15.69 -16.61
N GLU A 762 35.17 -16.81 -17.31
CA GLU A 762 35.53 -16.99 -18.72
C GLU A 762 34.26 -17.08 -19.58
N TYR A 763 34.29 -16.59 -20.82
CA TYR A 763 33.20 -16.71 -21.78
C TYR A 763 33.70 -17.19 -23.14
N PHE A 764 32.85 -17.92 -23.87
CA PHE A 764 33.12 -18.32 -25.25
C PHE A 764 32.49 -17.31 -26.21
N ASP A 765 33.30 -16.64 -27.03
CA ASP A 765 32.87 -15.57 -27.95
C ASP A 765 32.24 -16.09 -29.27
N GLY A 766 32.04 -17.41 -29.38
CA GLY A 766 31.63 -18.11 -30.60
C GLY A 766 32.81 -18.69 -31.38
N SER A 767 34.04 -18.31 -31.05
CA SER A 767 35.27 -18.81 -31.68
C SER A 767 36.33 -19.31 -30.69
N ARG A 768 36.44 -18.68 -29.51
CA ARG A 768 37.44 -19.00 -28.48
C ARG A 768 36.95 -18.60 -27.08
N TRP A 769 37.60 -19.18 -26.07
CA TRP A 769 37.45 -18.74 -24.69
C TRP A 769 38.24 -17.45 -24.43
N MET A 770 37.62 -16.54 -23.69
CA MET A 770 38.09 -15.22 -23.31
C MET A 770 37.80 -15.00 -21.82
N THR A 771 38.63 -14.25 -21.10
CA THR A 771 38.41 -13.96 -19.68
C THR A 771 37.68 -12.63 -19.53
N ALA A 772 36.50 -12.63 -18.89
CA ALA A 772 35.76 -11.41 -18.55
C ALA A 772 36.23 -10.82 -17.20
N LEU A 773 36.60 -11.68 -16.25
CA LEU A 773 37.17 -11.32 -14.96
C LEU A 773 38.09 -12.44 -14.46
N SER A 774 39.18 -12.10 -13.77
CA SER A 774 40.11 -13.08 -13.19
C SER A 774 40.29 -12.85 -11.69
N GLY A 775 40.42 -13.95 -10.94
CA GLY A 775 40.68 -13.92 -9.50
C GLY A 775 39.55 -13.34 -8.64
N ALA A 776 38.30 -13.39 -9.11
CA ALA A 776 37.14 -12.98 -8.35
C ALA A 776 37.11 -13.73 -7.01
N SER A 777 36.99 -12.98 -5.91
CA SER A 777 37.05 -13.52 -4.55
C SER A 777 35.75 -13.26 -3.82
N VAL A 778 35.28 -14.27 -3.08
CA VAL A 778 34.00 -14.27 -2.37
C VAL A 778 34.21 -14.67 -0.92
N GLU A 779 33.67 -13.86 0.00
CA GLU A 779 33.61 -14.17 1.42
C GLU A 779 32.20 -14.62 1.82
N TRP A 780 32.11 -15.66 2.64
CA TRP A 780 30.85 -16.17 3.17
C TRP A 780 30.76 -15.91 4.67
N LYS A 781 29.57 -15.57 5.16
CA LYS A 781 29.29 -15.17 6.55
C LYS A 781 28.62 -16.26 7.37
N PHE A 782 27.88 -17.17 6.74
CA PHE A 782 27.07 -18.16 7.45
C PHE A 782 27.58 -19.59 7.28
N ASN A 783 27.42 -20.40 8.32
CA ASN A 783 27.67 -21.84 8.30
C ASN A 783 26.45 -22.64 8.78
N ASP A 784 25.27 -22.23 8.33
CA ASP A 784 23.97 -22.85 8.61
C ASP A 784 23.13 -22.94 7.31
N SER A 785 21.87 -23.37 7.41
CA SER A 785 20.97 -23.56 6.27
C SER A 785 20.43 -22.25 5.64
N THR A 786 20.87 -21.09 6.11
CA THR A 786 20.59 -19.77 5.50
C THR A 786 21.25 -19.69 4.13
N LYS A 787 20.47 -19.29 3.12
CA LYS A 787 20.96 -19.13 1.74
C LYS A 787 21.62 -17.77 1.62
N GLU A 788 22.94 -17.77 1.60
CA GLU A 788 23.73 -16.57 1.36
C GLU A 788 23.90 -16.35 -0.14
N ARG A 789 23.90 -15.08 -0.57
CA ARG A 789 24.08 -14.67 -1.97
C ARG A 789 25.33 -13.82 -2.10
N GLN A 790 26.19 -14.14 -3.05
CA GLN A 790 27.43 -13.41 -3.30
C GLN A 790 27.56 -13.11 -4.79
N SER A 791 27.53 -11.81 -5.12
CA SER A 791 27.51 -11.31 -6.50
C SER A 791 28.88 -10.80 -6.93
N VAL A 792 29.24 -11.06 -8.18
CA VAL A 792 30.46 -10.57 -8.84
C VAL A 792 30.09 -10.00 -10.21
N SER A 793 30.38 -8.72 -10.41
CA SER A 793 30.17 -8.01 -11.68
C SER A 793 31.47 -7.92 -12.50
N PHE A 794 31.32 -7.85 -13.82
CA PHE A 794 32.40 -7.78 -14.81
C PHE A 794 31.93 -7.01 -16.05
N PRO A 795 32.81 -6.56 -16.96
CA PRO A 795 32.38 -5.86 -18.17
C PRO A 795 31.42 -6.71 -19.00
N THR A 796 30.40 -6.09 -19.60
CA THR A 796 29.41 -6.79 -20.42
C THR A 796 30.04 -7.51 -21.60
N VAL A 797 29.85 -8.83 -21.67
CA VAL A 797 30.36 -9.71 -22.73
C VAL A 797 29.21 -10.50 -23.37
N ASN A 798 29.30 -10.75 -24.67
CA ASN A 798 28.38 -11.64 -25.38
C ASN A 798 28.94 -13.07 -25.31
N ALA A 799 28.30 -13.92 -24.51
CA ALA A 799 28.73 -15.27 -24.20
C ALA A 799 27.84 -16.30 -24.92
N TYR A 800 28.42 -17.14 -25.78
CA TYR A 800 27.77 -18.39 -26.21
C TYR A 800 27.85 -19.47 -25.14
N LYS A 801 28.89 -19.40 -24.30
CA LYS A 801 29.05 -20.19 -23.08
C LYS A 801 29.66 -19.29 -22.02
N LEU A 802 29.23 -19.42 -20.76
CA LEU A 802 29.81 -18.73 -19.61
C LEU A 802 30.37 -19.76 -18.65
N ARG A 803 31.56 -19.54 -18.11
CA ARG A 803 32.26 -20.47 -17.24
C ARG A 803 32.74 -19.77 -15.99
N LEU A 804 32.38 -20.33 -14.84
CA LEU A 804 33.13 -20.12 -13.60
C LEU A 804 34.25 -21.15 -13.55
N LYS A 805 35.48 -20.67 -13.63
CA LYS A 805 36.67 -21.50 -13.44
C LYS A 805 37.10 -21.34 -12.00
N VAL A 806 36.61 -22.26 -11.18
CA VAL A 806 36.72 -22.27 -9.73
C VAL A 806 38.15 -22.62 -9.34
N ASN A 807 38.82 -21.67 -8.70
CA ASN A 807 40.23 -21.76 -8.30
C ASN A 807 40.39 -22.16 -6.82
N ASP A 808 39.43 -21.84 -5.95
CA ASP A 808 39.38 -22.32 -4.56
C ASP A 808 37.96 -22.27 -3.97
N GLY A 809 37.77 -22.99 -2.87
CA GLY A 809 36.52 -23.04 -2.12
C GLY A 809 36.72 -23.51 -0.68
N ASN A 810 35.77 -23.14 0.17
CA ASN A 810 35.66 -23.68 1.53
C ASN A 810 35.38 -25.19 1.46
N ARG A 811 36.05 -25.96 2.32
CA ARG A 811 36.11 -27.43 2.27
C ARG A 811 36.00 -28.08 3.66
N ALA A 812 35.18 -27.54 4.55
CA ALA A 812 34.97 -28.09 5.89
C ALA A 812 34.47 -29.55 5.87
N TRP A 813 33.75 -29.93 4.81
CA TRP A 813 33.29 -31.31 4.55
C TRP A 813 33.96 -31.96 3.32
N GLY A 814 35.02 -31.34 2.79
CA GLY A 814 35.78 -31.81 1.62
C GLY A 814 35.19 -31.41 0.26
N ASN A 815 33.87 -31.23 0.16
CA ASN A 815 33.20 -30.76 -1.06
C ASN A 815 33.06 -29.23 -1.12
N ILE A 816 32.77 -28.73 -2.33
CA ILE A 816 32.10 -27.45 -2.54
C ILE A 816 30.62 -27.68 -2.88
N ALA A 817 29.77 -26.66 -2.74
CA ALA A 817 28.37 -26.71 -3.16
C ALA A 817 27.87 -25.34 -3.66
N LEU A 818 26.80 -25.40 -4.46
CA LEU A 818 25.96 -24.26 -4.83
C LEU A 818 24.49 -24.67 -4.78
N ASN A 819 23.66 -23.77 -4.28
CA ASN A 819 22.21 -23.83 -4.45
C ASN A 819 21.81 -23.28 -5.82
N GLU A 820 22.37 -22.14 -6.21
CA GLU A 820 22.03 -21.47 -7.47
C GLU A 820 23.26 -20.75 -8.04
N LEU A 821 23.35 -20.71 -9.36
CA LEU A 821 24.23 -19.83 -10.13
C LEU A 821 23.35 -18.94 -11.01
N ILE A 822 23.03 -17.78 -10.48
CA ILE A 822 22.22 -16.78 -11.19
C ILE A 822 23.16 -16.00 -12.11
N VAL A 823 22.86 -15.95 -13.40
CA VAL A 823 23.57 -15.10 -14.37
C VAL A 823 22.67 -13.94 -14.74
N GLU A 824 23.23 -12.73 -14.66
CA GLU A 824 22.50 -11.49 -14.87
C GLU A 824 23.16 -10.69 -16.01
N HIS A 825 22.29 -10.13 -16.86
CA HIS A 825 22.62 -8.99 -17.69
C HIS A 825 22.00 -7.75 -17.05
N THR A 826 22.75 -7.10 -16.16
CA THR A 826 22.38 -5.74 -15.78
C THR A 826 22.69 -4.84 -16.97
N SER A 827 21.74 -4.04 -17.43
CA SER A 827 22.07 -2.89 -18.28
C SER A 827 22.86 -1.90 -17.42
N ASP A 828 24.19 -2.09 -17.37
CA ASP A 828 25.16 -1.46 -16.44
C ASP A 828 24.47 -0.80 -15.23
N ASN A 829 23.93 -1.59 -14.28
CA ASN A 829 23.21 -0.99 -13.15
C ASN A 829 24.19 -0.41 -12.14
N VAL A 830 24.53 0.86 -12.35
CA VAL A 830 25.33 1.67 -11.45
C VAL A 830 24.38 2.11 -10.33
N PRO A 831 24.53 1.59 -9.10
CA PRO A 831 23.60 1.90 -8.03
C PRO A 831 23.77 3.35 -7.60
N VAL A 832 22.69 3.93 -7.08
CA VAL A 832 22.76 5.19 -6.35
C VAL A 832 23.65 5.03 -5.11
N THR A 833 24.45 6.05 -4.85
CA THR A 833 25.33 6.18 -3.67
C THR A 833 25.06 7.47 -2.88
N GLY A 834 24.19 8.33 -3.39
CA GLY A 834 23.75 9.56 -2.73
C GLY A 834 22.94 10.47 -3.66
N ILE A 835 22.47 11.58 -3.11
CA ILE A 835 21.71 12.62 -3.81
C ILE A 835 22.07 13.98 -3.18
N THR A 836 22.08 15.06 -3.98
CA THR A 836 22.33 16.44 -3.51
C THR A 836 21.29 17.41 -4.05
N MET A 837 20.92 18.43 -3.28
CA MET A 837 19.96 19.48 -3.67
C MET A 837 20.68 20.76 -4.11
N ASP A 838 20.23 21.41 -5.19
CA ASP A 838 20.82 22.66 -5.67
C ASP A 838 20.50 23.88 -4.78
N LYS A 839 19.29 23.92 -4.21
CA LYS A 839 18.82 24.96 -3.26
C LYS A 839 18.39 24.29 -1.95
N PRO A 840 19.30 24.10 -0.96
CA PRO A 840 18.92 23.53 0.34
C PRO A 840 18.04 24.47 1.18
N GLU A 841 18.01 25.76 0.84
CA GLU A 841 17.09 26.76 1.37
C GLU A 841 16.40 27.46 0.20
N LEU A 842 15.08 27.62 0.26
CA LEU A 842 14.27 28.28 -0.76
C LEU A 842 13.32 29.28 -0.09
N VAL A 843 13.25 30.50 -0.61
CA VAL A 843 12.48 31.58 0.00
C VAL A 843 11.55 32.21 -1.02
N PHE A 844 10.27 32.28 -0.68
CA PHE A 844 9.24 32.97 -1.44
C PHE A 844 8.81 34.23 -0.69
N ASN A 845 8.82 35.35 -1.40
CA ASN A 845 8.43 36.68 -0.91
C ASN A 845 7.44 37.37 -1.87
N SER A 846 6.81 38.47 -1.44
CA SER A 846 5.81 39.23 -2.21
C SER A 846 6.27 39.72 -3.60
N SER A 847 7.57 39.77 -3.87
CA SER A 847 8.17 40.14 -5.16
C SER A 847 8.62 38.96 -6.01
N SER A 848 8.62 37.74 -5.45
CA SER A 848 9.03 36.50 -6.11
C SER A 848 7.91 35.87 -6.96
N GLY A 849 8.29 35.03 -7.92
CA GLY A 849 7.33 34.14 -8.59
C GLY A 849 6.87 33.03 -7.64
N ARG A 850 5.62 32.58 -7.76
CA ARG A 850 5.04 31.57 -6.84
C ARG A 850 5.54 30.14 -7.03
N SER A 851 6.39 29.88 -8.03
CA SER A 851 7.01 28.57 -8.20
C SER A 851 8.48 28.68 -8.63
N VAL A 852 9.27 27.70 -8.18
CA VAL A 852 10.70 27.56 -8.45
C VAL A 852 11.04 26.07 -8.61
N GLU A 853 11.77 25.74 -9.66
CA GLU A 853 12.33 24.39 -9.86
C GLU A 853 13.45 24.12 -8.85
N LEU A 854 13.38 23.01 -8.12
CA LEU A 854 14.49 22.40 -7.41
C LEU A 854 15.14 21.33 -8.30
N GLN A 855 16.47 21.32 -8.34
CA GLN A 855 17.23 20.30 -9.06
C GLN A 855 17.98 19.43 -8.06
N ALA A 856 17.54 18.19 -7.92
CA ALA A 856 18.25 17.18 -7.16
C ALA A 856 19.13 16.33 -8.09
N THR A 857 20.42 16.22 -7.76
CA THR A 857 21.42 15.48 -8.55
C THR A 857 21.69 14.14 -7.88
N VAL A 858 21.37 13.06 -8.58
CA VAL A 858 21.66 11.67 -8.16
C VAL A 858 23.15 11.35 -8.40
N LEU A 859 23.78 10.70 -7.42
CA LEU A 859 25.20 10.34 -7.44
C LEU A 859 25.38 8.81 -7.44
N PRO A 860 26.31 8.23 -8.23
CA PRO A 860 27.13 8.93 -9.22
C PRO A 860 26.30 9.44 -10.40
N ASP A 861 26.86 10.36 -11.19
CA ASP A 861 26.22 10.99 -12.34
C ASP A 861 25.86 10.02 -13.50
N HIS A 862 26.31 8.78 -13.41
CA HIS A 862 26.00 7.67 -14.32
C HIS A 862 25.23 6.55 -13.62
N ALA A 863 24.63 6.81 -12.45
CA ALA A 863 23.65 5.93 -11.81
C ALA A 863 22.51 5.58 -12.78
N THR A 864 22.02 4.35 -12.72
CA THR A 864 21.18 3.79 -13.79
C THR A 864 19.70 3.91 -13.48
N ASN A 865 19.32 3.83 -12.21
CA ASN A 865 18.05 4.36 -11.74
C ASN A 865 18.28 5.72 -11.09
N LYS A 866 17.93 6.80 -11.79
CA LYS A 866 17.91 8.17 -11.24
C LYS A 866 16.50 8.68 -10.98
N LYS A 867 15.51 7.78 -10.93
CA LYS A 867 14.13 8.18 -10.66
C LYS A 867 14.05 8.75 -9.24
N LEU A 868 13.39 9.89 -9.15
CA LEU A 868 13.18 10.63 -7.92
C LEU A 868 11.70 10.65 -7.61
N THR A 869 11.37 10.38 -6.36
CA THR A 869 10.06 10.65 -5.79
C THR A 869 10.17 11.90 -4.91
N TRP A 870 9.43 12.95 -5.26
CA TRP A 870 9.38 14.20 -4.52
C TRP A 870 8.23 14.17 -3.50
N SER A 871 8.45 14.81 -2.36
CA SER A 871 7.47 14.91 -1.28
C SER A 871 7.62 16.24 -0.54
N THR A 872 6.57 16.66 0.16
CA THR A 872 6.59 17.79 1.09
C THR A 872 6.04 17.33 2.43
N ASN A 873 6.56 17.87 3.53
CA ASN A 873 5.96 17.63 4.85
C ASN A 873 4.74 18.51 5.14
N LEU A 874 4.44 19.52 4.28
CA LEU A 874 3.46 20.57 4.58
C LEU A 874 2.92 21.25 3.30
N GLU A 875 2.06 20.53 2.56
CA GLU A 875 1.45 20.99 1.29
C GLU A 875 0.75 22.35 1.38
N GLN A 876 0.15 22.68 2.53
CA GLN A 876 -0.52 23.97 2.75
C GLN A 876 0.44 25.18 2.75
N VAL A 877 1.75 24.95 2.88
CA VAL A 877 2.79 25.98 2.74
C VAL A 877 3.43 25.89 1.37
N ALA A 878 3.93 24.71 0.98
CA ALA A 878 4.52 24.49 -0.34
C ALA A 878 4.31 23.05 -0.83
N THR A 879 3.84 22.92 -2.07
CA THR A 879 3.76 21.66 -2.81
C THR A 879 4.98 21.49 -3.71
N VAL A 880 5.21 20.26 -4.17
CA VAL A 880 6.22 19.92 -5.19
C VAL A 880 5.61 18.92 -6.16
N ASP A 881 5.89 19.03 -7.45
CA ASP A 881 5.47 18.06 -8.46
C ASP A 881 6.55 17.01 -8.77
N GLU A 882 6.24 16.05 -9.63
CA GLU A 882 7.17 14.99 -10.07
C GLU A 882 8.45 15.51 -10.76
N HIS A 883 8.44 16.76 -11.24
CA HIS A 883 9.56 17.43 -11.90
C HIS A 883 10.41 18.28 -10.94
N GLY A 884 10.06 18.33 -9.64
CA GLY A 884 10.73 19.17 -8.65
C GLY A 884 10.29 20.65 -8.69
N ILE A 885 9.18 20.99 -9.36
CA ILE A 885 8.63 22.35 -9.34
C ILE A 885 7.94 22.59 -7.99
N VAL A 886 8.62 23.31 -7.11
CA VAL A 886 8.06 23.74 -5.83
C VAL A 886 7.15 24.93 -6.07
N THR A 887 5.91 24.84 -5.59
CA THR A 887 4.91 25.93 -5.66
C THR A 887 4.52 26.37 -4.24
N ALA A 888 4.68 27.66 -3.96
CA ALA A 888 4.27 28.25 -2.71
C ALA A 888 2.74 28.45 -2.65
N VAL A 889 2.13 27.88 -1.62
CA VAL A 889 0.67 27.82 -1.41
C VAL A 889 0.22 28.83 -0.36
N GLY A 890 0.88 28.81 0.81
CA GLY A 890 0.51 29.63 1.98
C GLY A 890 1.73 29.99 2.83
N GLU A 891 1.59 30.97 3.71
CA GLU A 891 2.69 31.42 4.57
C GLU A 891 3.07 30.35 5.60
N GLY A 892 4.37 30.20 5.84
CA GLY A 892 4.90 29.19 6.76
C GLY A 892 6.25 28.64 6.33
N ARG A 893 6.59 27.48 6.92
CA ARG A 893 7.82 26.74 6.58
C ARG A 893 7.50 25.28 6.26
N ALA A 894 8.03 24.79 5.15
CA ALA A 894 7.91 23.41 4.69
C ALA A 894 9.29 22.81 4.44
N VAL A 895 9.36 21.49 4.29
CA VAL A 895 10.54 20.74 3.86
C VAL A 895 10.14 19.91 2.65
N ILE A 896 10.79 20.20 1.52
CA ILE A 896 10.67 19.43 0.28
C ILE A 896 11.78 18.39 0.26
N THR A 897 11.45 17.12 0.07
CA THR A 897 12.41 16.01 0.06
C THR A 897 12.32 15.24 -1.25
N ALA A 898 13.45 15.13 -1.95
CA ALA A 898 13.64 14.19 -3.05
C ALA A 898 14.24 12.89 -2.51
N THR A 899 13.61 11.76 -2.81
CA THR A 899 14.08 10.41 -2.45
C THR A 899 14.41 9.65 -3.74
N THR A 900 15.52 8.92 -3.78
CA THR A 900 15.86 8.04 -4.92
C THR A 900 15.14 6.70 -4.80
N ASP A 901 14.48 6.27 -5.88
CA ASP A 901 13.81 4.96 -5.94
C ASP A 901 14.79 3.77 -5.79
N ASP A 902 16.07 3.99 -6.07
CA ASP A 902 17.17 3.06 -5.79
C ASP A 902 17.91 3.52 -4.52
N GLY A 903 17.93 2.66 -3.49
CA GLY A 903 18.67 2.86 -2.25
C GLY A 903 18.11 3.86 -1.24
N ASP A 904 16.93 4.45 -1.46
CA ASP A 904 16.23 5.37 -0.54
C ASP A 904 17.09 6.58 -0.07
N PHE A 905 18.01 7.07 -0.90
CA PHE A 905 18.83 8.22 -0.55
C PHE A 905 18.00 9.51 -0.64
N GLN A 906 18.16 10.40 0.35
CA GLN A 906 17.35 11.61 0.49
C GLN A 906 18.19 12.90 0.47
N ALA A 907 17.66 13.92 -0.21
CA ALA A 907 18.10 15.31 -0.09
C ALA A 907 16.88 16.23 0.04
N SER A 908 17.01 17.28 0.85
CA SER A 908 15.90 18.16 1.18
C SER A 908 16.22 19.64 0.97
N SER A 909 15.15 20.44 0.82
CA SER A 909 15.15 21.90 0.77
C SER A 909 14.18 22.44 1.83
N HIS A 910 14.62 23.34 2.70
CA HIS A 910 13.74 24.08 3.60
C HIS A 910 13.13 25.26 2.85
N VAL A 911 11.81 25.28 2.74
CA VAL A 911 11.06 26.33 2.06
C VAL A 911 10.47 27.26 3.10
N THR A 912 10.76 28.56 3.01
CA THR A 912 10.07 29.62 3.76
C THR A 912 9.21 30.43 2.81
N VAL A 913 7.93 30.60 3.16
CA VAL A 913 6.97 31.40 2.40
C VAL A 913 6.47 32.54 3.29
N ASP A 914 6.72 33.78 2.87
CA ASP A 914 6.40 34.98 3.61
C ASP A 914 5.95 36.10 2.66
N TRP A 915 4.64 36.36 2.58
CA TRP A 915 4.10 37.38 1.67
C TRP A 915 3.93 38.73 2.35
N THR A 916 4.01 38.79 3.68
CA THR A 916 3.92 39.99 4.48
C THR A 916 5.22 40.79 4.50
N ALA A 917 5.12 42.11 4.58
CA ALA A 917 6.27 42.95 4.93
C ALA A 917 6.21 43.29 6.43
N PRO A 918 7.36 43.59 7.09
CA PRO A 918 7.38 43.97 8.49
C PRO A 918 6.35 45.05 8.85
N GLU A 919 5.63 44.87 9.94
CA GLU A 919 4.83 45.94 10.52
C GLU A 919 5.76 46.97 11.17
N ILE A 920 5.52 48.26 10.90
CA ILE A 920 6.26 49.39 11.48
C ILE A 920 5.28 50.28 12.22
N THR A 921 5.44 50.39 13.54
CA THR A 921 4.68 51.34 14.37
C THR A 921 5.61 52.44 14.85
N ILE A 922 5.25 53.71 14.61
CA ILE A 922 5.99 54.87 15.12
C ILE A 922 5.16 55.48 16.25
N ASN A 923 5.64 55.32 17.49
CA ASN A 923 4.92 55.70 18.71
C ASN A 923 5.06 57.21 18.98
N GLN A 924 6.29 57.73 18.86
CA GLN A 924 6.62 59.12 19.15
C GLN A 924 7.85 59.55 18.33
N VAL A 925 7.94 60.82 17.96
CA VAL A 925 9.07 61.38 17.19
C VAL A 925 9.79 62.48 17.95
N VAL A 926 9.02 63.29 18.68
CA VAL A 926 9.51 64.46 19.42
C VAL A 926 8.89 64.53 20.81
N THR A 927 9.63 65.09 21.75
CA THR A 927 9.14 65.36 23.12
C THR A 927 8.23 66.59 23.20
N SER A 928 8.29 67.47 22.20
CA SER A 928 7.46 68.67 22.05
C SER A 928 7.53 69.14 20.59
N GLU A 929 6.49 69.80 20.07
CA GLU A 929 6.58 70.51 18.79
C GLU A 929 7.37 71.83 18.89
N LEU A 930 7.74 72.28 20.10
CA LEU A 930 8.55 73.49 20.27
C LEU A 930 10.04 73.20 20.07
N ASN A 931 10.76 74.17 19.49
CA ASN A 931 12.21 74.18 19.28
C ASN A 931 13.07 73.92 20.55
N THR A 932 12.50 74.00 21.75
CA THR A 932 13.16 73.62 23.02
C THR A 932 13.16 72.12 23.29
N GLY A 933 12.28 71.38 22.62
CA GLY A 933 12.17 69.93 22.68
C GLY A 933 13.31 69.18 21.98
N VAL A 934 13.13 67.87 21.89
CA VAL A 934 14.12 66.91 21.41
C VAL A 934 13.47 65.97 20.41
N PHE A 935 14.12 65.73 19.28
CA PHE A 935 13.85 64.62 18.38
C PHE A 935 14.41 63.34 19.00
N GLN A 936 13.50 62.46 19.36
CA GLN A 936 13.72 61.23 20.10
C GLN A 936 12.73 60.19 19.52
N PRO A 937 13.09 59.55 18.38
CA PRO A 937 12.19 58.65 17.69
C PRO A 937 12.03 57.33 18.47
N ASP A 938 10.80 57.03 18.84
CA ASP A 938 10.36 55.76 19.40
C ASP A 938 9.50 55.03 18.37
N PHE A 939 9.96 53.85 17.96
CA PHE A 939 9.30 53.03 16.96
C PHE A 939 9.60 51.54 17.18
N GLU A 940 8.63 50.72 16.83
CA GLU A 940 8.69 49.27 16.90
C GLU A 940 8.58 48.68 15.49
N MET A 941 9.24 47.53 15.30
CA MET A 941 9.16 46.76 14.06
C MET A 941 8.93 45.30 14.41
N ALA A 942 7.94 44.68 13.79
CA ALA A 942 7.59 43.29 14.02
C ALA A 942 7.43 42.55 12.70
N ASP A 943 7.93 41.33 12.65
CA ASP A 943 7.62 40.35 11.62
C ASP A 943 7.55 38.97 12.27
N THR A 944 6.54 38.18 11.91
CA THR A 944 6.24 36.90 12.57
C THR A 944 6.70 35.68 11.78
N MET A 945 7.15 35.84 10.53
CA MET A 945 7.39 34.73 9.61
C MET A 945 8.87 34.56 9.27
N SER A 946 9.50 35.52 8.60
CA SER A 946 10.95 35.49 8.33
C SER A 946 11.77 36.34 9.31
N GLY A 947 11.13 37.29 9.99
CA GLY A 947 11.74 38.17 10.99
C GLY A 947 12.45 39.39 10.38
N VAL A 948 12.54 40.49 11.14
CA VAL A 948 13.08 41.76 10.65
C VAL A 948 14.61 41.68 10.44
N ASP A 949 15.08 41.96 9.24
CA ASP A 949 16.50 42.13 8.93
C ASP A 949 16.98 43.54 9.32
N GLN A 950 17.44 43.65 10.57
CA GLN A 950 18.00 44.89 11.10
C GLN A 950 19.19 45.43 10.29
N SER A 951 19.91 44.59 9.53
CA SER A 951 21.06 45.04 8.72
C SER A 951 20.65 45.81 7.45
N LYS A 952 19.38 45.68 7.03
CA LYS A 952 18.80 46.35 5.86
C LYS A 952 17.74 47.40 6.21
N THR A 953 17.56 47.69 7.50
CA THR A 953 16.62 48.73 7.97
C THR A 953 17.24 50.12 7.83
N GLU A 954 16.52 51.03 7.19
CA GLU A 954 16.92 52.43 6.98
C GLU A 954 16.02 53.38 7.79
N VAL A 955 16.62 54.16 8.68
CA VAL A 955 15.94 55.22 9.44
C VAL A 955 16.37 56.57 8.91
N MET A 956 15.41 57.45 8.62
CA MET A 956 15.65 58.70 7.89
C MET A 956 14.92 59.90 8.53
N LEU A 957 15.56 61.06 8.45
CA LEU A 957 14.97 62.37 8.75
C LEU A 957 15.10 63.27 7.51
N ASP A 958 13.99 63.80 7.02
CA ASP A 958 13.89 64.59 5.78
C ASP A 958 14.57 63.92 4.57
N GLY A 959 14.39 62.60 4.45
CA GLY A 959 14.97 61.77 3.39
C GLY A 959 16.48 61.51 3.51
N LYS A 960 17.12 61.85 4.63
CA LYS A 960 18.53 61.55 4.91
C LYS A 960 18.64 60.45 5.96
N VAL A 961 19.42 59.40 5.67
CA VAL A 961 19.67 58.31 6.63
C VAL A 961 20.39 58.85 7.87
N ILE A 962 19.88 58.50 9.05
CA ILE A 962 20.44 58.83 10.36
C ILE A 962 20.87 57.54 11.07
N THR A 963 22.08 57.55 11.64
CA THR A 963 22.68 56.39 12.32
C THR A 963 22.85 56.60 13.84
N ASP A 964 22.72 57.83 14.32
CA ASP A 964 22.61 58.15 15.74
C ASP A 964 21.18 58.63 16.03
N LEU A 965 20.44 57.84 16.81
CA LEU A 965 19.06 58.10 17.19
C LEU A 965 18.94 58.83 18.54
N ARG A 966 20.07 59.28 19.11
CA ARG A 966 20.11 59.94 20.43
C ARG A 966 19.75 61.41 20.33
N ASP A 967 18.70 61.79 21.05
CA ASP A 967 18.35 63.12 21.54
C ASP A 967 18.88 64.31 20.70
N ILE A 968 18.38 64.48 19.48
CA ILE A 968 18.75 65.62 18.62
C ILE A 968 17.92 66.84 19.06
N PRO A 969 18.52 67.95 19.54
CA PRO A 969 17.75 69.11 19.99
C PRO A 969 17.05 69.80 18.83
N LEU A 970 15.75 70.09 18.96
CA LEU A 970 14.92 70.56 17.84
C LEU A 970 15.31 71.93 17.31
N TYR A 971 15.91 72.81 18.12
CA TYR A 971 16.45 74.09 17.64
C TYR A 971 17.53 73.92 16.55
N LYS A 972 18.12 72.73 16.37
CA LYS A 972 19.07 72.44 15.29
C LYS A 972 18.42 72.10 13.95
N LEU A 973 17.15 71.68 13.97
CA LEU A 973 16.33 71.53 12.77
C LEU A 973 15.83 72.91 12.35
N GLU A 974 15.35 73.03 11.11
CA GLU A 974 14.65 74.24 10.67
C GLU A 974 13.26 74.35 11.34
N LEU A 975 12.57 75.47 11.13
CA LEU A 975 11.19 75.61 11.59
C LEU A 975 10.22 75.21 10.48
N GLY A 976 9.17 74.45 10.83
CA GLY A 976 8.16 73.95 9.90
C GLY A 976 7.92 72.44 10.02
N THR A 977 7.43 71.85 8.94
CA THR A 977 7.19 70.41 8.83
C THR A 977 8.49 69.65 8.55
N HIS A 978 8.73 68.61 9.33
CA HIS A 978 9.78 67.61 9.12
C HIS A 978 9.16 66.23 8.98
N THR A 979 9.78 65.36 8.17
CA THR A 979 9.28 63.98 7.97
C THR A 979 10.29 62.99 8.53
N PHE A 980 9.85 62.19 9.50
CA PHE A 980 10.58 61.02 9.99
C PHE A 980 10.08 59.77 9.25
N THR A 981 11.01 58.96 8.75
CA THR A 981 10.70 57.76 7.96
C THR A 981 11.51 56.56 8.47
N VAL A 982 10.83 55.44 8.67
CA VAL A 982 11.46 54.14 8.93
C VAL A 982 11.11 53.21 7.77
N LYS A 983 12.12 52.56 7.19
CA LYS A 983 11.98 51.57 6.13
C LYS A 983 12.62 50.27 6.59
N ALA A 984 11.82 49.24 6.75
CA ALA A 984 12.26 47.92 7.19
C ALA A 984 12.29 46.93 6.01
N MET A 985 13.13 45.91 6.15
CA MET A 985 13.10 44.71 5.31
C MET A 985 13.11 43.50 6.25
N ASP A 986 12.41 42.44 5.90
CA ASP A 986 12.52 41.14 6.58
C ASP A 986 13.66 40.29 6.01
N ALA A 987 13.83 39.07 6.54
CA ALA A 987 14.79 38.12 6.01
C ALA A 987 14.33 37.50 4.67
N ALA A 988 13.04 37.51 4.35
CA ALA A 988 12.51 37.04 3.08
C ALA A 988 12.77 38.00 1.91
N GLY A 989 12.96 39.29 2.17
CA GLY A 989 13.14 40.37 1.21
C GLY A 989 11.93 41.28 0.99
N ASN A 990 10.83 41.12 1.75
CA ASN A 990 9.71 42.05 1.71
C ASN A 990 10.10 43.37 2.40
N THR A 991 9.56 44.49 1.91
CA THR A 991 9.87 45.83 2.46
C THR A 991 8.62 46.59 2.80
N SER A 992 8.65 47.27 3.94
CA SER A 992 7.66 48.26 4.35
C SER A 992 8.33 49.60 4.59
N THR A 993 7.55 50.67 4.54
CA THR A 993 8.04 52.01 4.85
C THR A 993 6.91 52.79 5.49
N GLN A 994 7.17 53.35 6.66
CA GLN A 994 6.23 54.20 7.38
C GLN A 994 6.86 55.57 7.62
N SER A 995 6.06 56.61 7.42
CA SER A 995 6.46 58.00 7.60
C SER A 995 5.48 58.73 8.50
N VAL A 996 5.99 59.65 9.29
CA VAL A 996 5.18 60.57 10.10
C VAL A 996 5.78 61.97 10.03
N ASP A 997 4.91 62.94 9.78
CA ASP A 997 5.26 64.36 9.82
C ASP A 997 5.16 64.88 11.25
N PHE A 998 6.16 65.65 11.67
CA PHE A 998 6.13 66.43 12.91
C PHE A 998 6.43 67.89 12.63
N GLN A 999 6.08 68.76 13.59
CA GLN A 999 6.29 70.20 13.47
C GLN A 999 7.40 70.64 14.42
N VAL A 1000 8.28 71.51 13.94
CA VAL A 1000 9.16 72.32 14.79
C VAL A 1000 8.70 73.77 14.74
N LYS A 1001 8.22 74.25 15.86
CA LYS A 1001 7.60 75.56 16.07
C LYS A 1001 8.42 76.37 17.07
N THR A 1002 8.25 77.68 17.02
CA THR A 1002 8.85 78.63 17.95
C THR A 1002 7.76 79.47 18.61
N SER A 1003 8.06 80.04 19.77
CA SER A 1003 7.18 80.94 20.53
C SER A 1003 8.04 81.88 21.36
N PHE A 1004 7.50 83.01 21.83
CA PHE A 1004 8.22 83.88 22.76
C PHE A 1004 8.72 83.13 24.02
N ALA A 1005 7.90 82.22 24.55
CA ALA A 1005 8.24 81.42 25.73
C ALA A 1005 9.39 80.42 25.45
N SER A 1006 9.33 79.70 24.33
CA SER A 1006 10.39 78.76 23.96
C SER A 1006 11.68 79.47 23.54
N LEU A 1007 11.61 80.67 22.96
CA LEU A 1007 12.78 81.50 22.71
C LEU A 1007 13.44 82.02 24.01
N GLU A 1008 12.64 82.36 25.02
CA GLU A 1008 13.16 82.69 26.36
C GLU A 1008 13.84 81.47 27.02
N GLU A 1009 13.23 80.29 26.91
CA GLU A 1009 13.79 79.03 27.39
C GLU A 1009 15.11 78.68 26.68
N LEU A 1010 15.20 78.85 25.35
CA LEU A 1010 16.47 78.68 24.61
C LEU A 1010 17.55 79.66 25.09
N VAL A 1011 17.23 80.94 25.30
CA VAL A 1011 18.21 81.91 25.84
C VAL A 1011 18.68 81.53 27.24
N GLN A 1012 17.80 81.00 28.10
CA GLN A 1012 18.17 80.49 29.42
C GLN A 1012 19.05 79.23 29.31
N ARG A 1013 18.68 78.28 28.46
CA ARG A 1013 19.42 77.05 28.18
C ARG A 1013 20.84 77.35 27.69
N PHE A 1014 20.97 78.18 26.66
CA PHE A 1014 22.27 78.53 26.09
C PHE A 1014 23.15 79.36 27.04
N ALA A 1015 22.57 80.12 27.96
CA ALA A 1015 23.31 80.76 29.05
C ALA A 1015 23.81 79.72 30.08
N GLY A 1016 22.98 78.75 30.46
CA GLY A 1016 23.35 77.65 31.36
C GLY A 1016 24.41 76.71 30.78
N GLU A 1017 24.34 76.45 29.47
CA GLU A 1017 25.34 75.69 28.70
C GLU A 1017 26.61 76.51 28.38
N GLY A 1018 26.64 77.81 28.72
CA GLY A 1018 27.79 78.70 28.48
C GLY A 1018 27.97 79.19 27.03
N ALA A 1019 27.11 78.76 26.11
CA ALA A 1019 27.09 79.23 24.73
C ALA A 1019 26.68 80.71 24.59
N ILE A 1020 25.96 81.25 25.60
CA ILE A 1020 25.88 82.68 25.91
C ILE A 1020 26.75 82.94 27.15
N ASN A 1021 28.01 83.32 26.96
CA ASN A 1021 29.02 83.37 28.02
C ASN A 1021 28.93 84.61 28.95
N ASN A 1022 27.92 85.46 28.78
CA ASN A 1022 27.76 86.69 29.53
C ASN A 1022 26.32 86.84 30.05
N GLN A 1023 26.14 86.63 31.36
CA GLN A 1023 24.84 86.71 32.03
C GLN A 1023 24.14 88.07 31.86
N GLY A 1024 24.90 89.16 31.73
CA GLY A 1024 24.35 90.49 31.47
C GLY A 1024 23.67 90.56 30.09
N ILE A 1025 24.26 89.91 29.08
CA ILE A 1025 23.69 89.79 27.74
C ILE A 1025 22.48 88.85 27.74
N ALA A 1026 22.56 87.67 28.37
CA ALA A 1026 21.41 86.77 28.51
C ALA A 1026 20.20 87.48 29.16
N ASN A 1027 20.41 88.17 30.28
CA ASN A 1027 19.37 88.95 30.95
C ASN A 1027 18.85 90.14 30.10
N SER A 1028 19.69 90.71 29.24
CA SER A 1028 19.34 91.79 28.30
C SER A 1028 18.42 91.29 27.17
N LEU A 1029 18.71 90.08 26.66
CA LEU A 1029 17.94 89.38 25.64
C LEU A 1029 16.56 88.94 26.17
N LEU A 1030 16.52 88.29 27.34
CA LEU A 1030 15.25 87.87 27.98
C LEU A 1030 14.30 89.06 28.19
N LYS A 1031 14.80 90.20 28.67
CA LYS A 1031 14.00 91.42 28.83
C LYS A 1031 13.44 92.00 27.52
N LYS A 1032 13.96 91.61 26.35
CA LYS A 1032 13.42 92.02 25.04
C LYS A 1032 12.32 91.08 24.57
N LEU A 1033 12.47 89.78 24.79
CA LEU A 1033 11.45 88.76 24.53
C LEU A 1033 10.21 88.96 25.41
N GLN A 1034 10.40 89.23 26.70
CA GLN A 1034 9.33 89.58 27.65
C GLN A 1034 8.57 90.87 27.29
N LYS A 1035 9.17 91.73 26.47
CA LYS A 1035 8.57 92.94 25.91
C LYS A 1035 8.10 92.77 24.46
N GLN A 1036 8.16 91.54 23.93
CA GLN A 1036 7.85 91.16 22.56
C GLN A 1036 8.58 92.00 21.48
N ASN A 1037 9.76 92.53 21.81
CA ASN A 1037 10.53 93.42 20.95
C ASN A 1037 11.59 92.64 20.15
N LEU A 1038 11.12 91.86 19.19
CA LEU A 1038 11.95 90.98 18.34
C LEU A 1038 13.01 91.75 17.56
N SER A 1039 12.69 92.91 16.99
CA SER A 1039 13.65 93.70 16.21
C SER A 1039 14.85 94.16 17.06
N SER A 1040 14.64 94.52 18.33
CA SER A 1040 15.74 94.84 19.26
C SER A 1040 16.48 93.60 19.74
N PHE A 1041 15.79 92.46 19.88
CA PHE A 1041 16.39 91.18 20.24
C PHE A 1041 17.33 90.71 19.12
N ILE A 1042 16.85 90.59 17.88
CA ILE A 1042 17.62 90.20 16.70
C ILE A 1042 18.84 91.12 16.51
N SER A 1043 18.66 92.44 16.67
CA SER A 1043 19.76 93.42 16.62
C SER A 1043 20.85 93.17 17.67
N GLU A 1044 20.49 92.81 18.90
CA GLU A 1044 21.45 92.48 19.95
C GLU A 1044 22.12 91.12 19.71
N VAL A 1045 21.37 90.09 19.28
CA VAL A 1045 21.94 88.79 18.93
C VAL A 1045 22.97 88.94 17.80
N HIS A 1046 22.65 89.68 16.72
CA HIS A 1046 23.62 90.02 15.67
C HIS A 1046 24.85 90.76 16.22
N ALA A 1047 24.67 91.71 17.13
CA ALA A 1047 25.78 92.49 17.69
C ALA A 1047 26.71 91.66 18.61
N GLN A 1048 26.20 90.57 19.21
CA GLN A 1048 26.93 89.72 20.15
C GLN A 1048 27.37 88.36 19.57
N LYS A 1049 26.89 88.01 18.37
CA LYS A 1049 27.33 86.86 17.56
C LYS A 1049 28.86 86.87 17.41
N GLY A 1050 29.50 85.76 17.80
CA GLY A 1050 30.96 85.59 17.78
C GLY A 1050 31.73 86.34 18.88
N LYS A 1051 31.04 86.99 19.83
CA LYS A 1051 31.67 87.68 20.99
C LYS A 1051 31.26 87.07 22.32
N HIS A 1052 29.95 87.11 22.58
CA HIS A 1052 29.34 86.63 23.82
C HIS A 1052 28.24 85.59 23.58
N ILE A 1053 27.84 85.39 22.32
CA ILE A 1053 26.99 84.31 21.85
C ILE A 1053 27.79 83.58 20.77
N SER A 1054 27.82 82.24 20.77
CA SER A 1054 28.48 81.49 19.69
C SER A 1054 27.81 81.79 18.33
N THR A 1055 28.58 81.64 17.24
CA THR A 1055 28.09 81.94 15.88
C THR A 1055 26.84 81.13 15.52
N GLU A 1056 26.86 79.84 15.83
CA GLU A 1056 25.80 78.84 15.60
C GLU A 1056 24.55 79.15 16.43
N ILE A 1057 24.69 79.37 17.74
CA ILE A 1057 23.53 79.68 18.61
C ILE A 1057 22.89 81.02 18.25
N ALA A 1058 23.68 82.02 17.84
CA ALA A 1058 23.14 83.27 17.35
C ALA A 1058 22.29 83.07 16.08
N GLU A 1059 22.67 82.14 15.19
CA GLU A 1059 21.92 81.83 13.97
C GLU A 1059 20.56 81.20 14.28
N TYR A 1060 20.50 80.21 15.19
CA TYR A 1060 19.22 79.62 15.63
C TYR A 1060 18.31 80.67 16.29
N LEU A 1061 18.85 81.47 17.23
CA LEU A 1061 18.07 82.51 17.91
C LEU A 1061 17.56 83.60 16.95
N ILE A 1062 18.31 83.93 15.89
CA ILE A 1062 17.89 84.90 14.86
C ILE A 1062 16.81 84.30 13.95
N ARG A 1063 17.01 83.06 13.46
CA ARG A 1063 16.02 82.34 12.62
C ARG A 1063 14.68 82.25 13.34
N ASP A 1064 14.70 81.78 14.58
CA ASP A 1064 13.50 81.53 15.36
C ASP A 1064 12.82 82.82 15.83
N ALA A 1065 13.57 83.92 16.01
CA ALA A 1065 13.00 85.24 16.25
C ALA A 1065 12.41 85.88 14.99
N ALA A 1066 12.99 85.61 13.81
CA ALA A 1066 12.51 86.17 12.53
C ALA A 1066 11.14 85.59 12.16
N ILE A 1067 10.91 84.29 12.34
CA ILE A 1067 9.60 83.66 12.07
C ILE A 1067 8.51 84.12 13.05
N LEU A 1068 8.86 84.63 14.24
CA LEU A 1068 7.89 85.29 15.14
C LEU A 1068 7.63 86.76 14.80
N GLN A 1069 8.38 87.32 13.84
CA GLN A 1069 8.24 88.71 13.39
C GLN A 1069 7.44 88.83 12.09
N GLU A 1070 7.28 87.73 11.34
CA GLU A 1070 6.37 87.59 10.19
C GLU A 1070 4.92 87.26 10.64
#